data_AF-A0A932VYU7-F1
#
_entry.id   AF-A0A932VYU7-F1
#
_cell.length_a   1.000
_cell.length_b   1.000
_cell.length_c   1.000
_cell.angle_alpha   90.00
_cell.angle_beta   90.00
_cell.angle_gamma   90.00
#
_symmetry.space_group_name_H-M   'P 1'
#
loop_
_entity.id
_entity.type
_entity.pdbx_description
1 polymer ?
#
loop_
_entity_poly.entity_id
_entity_poly.type
_entity_poly.pdbx_seq_one_letter_code
_entity_poly.pdbx_strand_id
1 'polypeptide(L)'
;MNVFSYSILFFGFLVSSLLLPLTTPVEAADVAGLPGVIRLELAGNALEAYPYFEYVRAINQGSTVAVAVDPIRYPEVAGRRADLYIVAHKTETEWAADPQLTDVRGGPQSVTFTTGDIRANTFLVDSGLLSGNADIGLGVPYDVVLDFNANGRLDSGDYIDGLGDEAGFYVVAPTQLPGPLAVSEIRYTGGSFLGQVTYYPTDLTSMGQLPLVVVSHGNGHNYLWYDHIGRHLASYGYIVMSHQNNTGPGIETASTTTLTNTDYLLGNQATIAGGVLDGHIDSHQILWIGHSRGGEGVVRAYDRIYRGSYSPVNFQLEDIILISSIAPTDFLGPGSTNPHGVAYHLWVGAADADVNGCANCSLCQPFHLLDRATGVRQSTSLYGVGHGAFHNGSGGLVATGPCLLTRPETHQLMKGYLLPLVKRYTEGNIPAKDFLWRPYEKFHPDGVPTHECVVVNLEYNEGAESMNFVVDDFQSPPSTSISSSGGAVTYDVENLTKGVLHDRDGTFTWVTSDPMNGMTVGGASDSTRGIVFEWNNADRTLSFEIVPERTNLSGFKYFSFRAAQATRHPLTIIELASRAFTVLLRDGNGVSSSINIGALGGAIAPPYQRTGCGTGAGWGNEFETIRLRLSDFLNNGSGLDLTNVVAVDFEFGPSYGSAYGRIGLDDVEFTLD
;
A
#
# COMPACT_ATOMS: atom_id res chain seq x y z
N MET A 1 36.56 30.62 -31.22
CA MET A 1 37.59 29.75 -30.59
C MET A 1 37.66 30.10 -29.12
N ASN A 2 36.98 29.34 -28.29
CA ASN A 2 37.44 28.95 -26.95
C ASN A 2 36.42 27.98 -26.38
N VAL A 3 36.91 26.77 -26.16
CA VAL A 3 36.24 25.62 -25.57
C VAL A 3 36.28 25.83 -24.06
N PHE A 4 35.14 25.78 -23.38
CA PHE A 4 35.10 25.54 -21.94
C PHE A 4 34.20 24.34 -21.67
N SER A 5 34.87 23.26 -21.31
CA SER A 5 34.33 22.01 -20.77
C SER A 5 33.78 22.29 -19.38
N TYR A 6 32.53 21.94 -19.12
CA TYR A 6 32.02 21.80 -17.75
C TYR A 6 32.19 20.35 -17.33
N SER A 7 33.23 20.10 -16.55
CA SER A 7 33.38 18.90 -15.73
C SER A 7 32.36 18.95 -14.60
N ILE A 8 31.38 18.05 -14.61
CA ILE A 8 30.52 17.79 -13.46
C ILE A 8 31.35 16.93 -12.49
N LEU A 9 31.75 17.54 -11.37
CA LEU A 9 32.34 16.82 -10.25
C LEU A 9 31.24 15.95 -9.62
N PHE A 10 31.33 14.63 -9.85
CA PHE A 10 30.69 13.63 -9.00
C PHE A 10 31.35 13.68 -7.62
N PHE A 11 30.66 14.22 -6.62
CA PHE A 11 30.97 13.90 -5.23
C PHE A 11 30.47 12.48 -4.97
N GLY A 12 31.36 11.50 -5.15
CA GLY A 12 31.15 10.16 -4.62
C GLY A 12 31.21 10.23 -3.10
N PHE A 13 30.06 10.10 -2.45
CA PHE A 13 30.01 9.69 -1.06
C PHE A 13 30.47 8.24 -0.99
N LEU A 14 31.75 8.02 -0.69
CA LEU A 14 32.21 6.76 -0.12
C LEU A 14 31.58 6.67 1.28
N VAL A 15 30.44 6.00 1.39
CA VAL A 15 29.97 5.51 2.69
C VAL A 15 30.82 4.29 3.00
N SER A 16 31.82 4.50 3.85
CA SER A 16 32.59 3.42 4.47
C SER A 16 31.61 2.53 5.23
N SER A 17 31.42 1.30 4.73
CA SER A 17 30.74 0.21 5.40
C SER A 17 31.45 -0.14 6.71
N LEU A 18 31.03 0.50 7.80
CA LEU A 18 31.33 0.01 9.14
C LEU A 18 30.36 -1.15 9.44
N LEU A 19 30.88 -2.36 9.24
CA LEU A 19 30.39 -3.59 9.84
C LEU A 19 30.35 -3.41 11.36
N LEU A 20 29.15 -3.21 11.92
CA LEU A 20 28.89 -3.52 13.32
C LEU A 20 28.46 -4.99 13.40
N PRO A 21 29.08 -5.83 14.24
CA PRO A 21 28.62 -7.18 14.46
C PRO A 21 27.37 -7.12 15.34
N LEU A 22 26.22 -7.51 14.80
CA LEU A 22 24.99 -7.72 15.58
C LEU A 22 24.86 -9.21 15.88
N THR A 23 25.00 -9.54 17.17
CA THR A 23 24.69 -10.83 17.77
C THR A 23 23.24 -10.83 18.27
N THR A 24 22.43 -11.84 17.95
CA THR A 24 21.23 -12.20 18.72
C THR A 24 21.66 -12.98 19.98
N PRO A 25 20.92 -12.93 21.10
CA PRO A 25 19.48 -13.18 21.24
C PRO A 25 18.69 -11.93 21.61
N VAL A 26 17.35 -12.02 21.58
CA VAL A 26 16.36 -11.06 22.09
C VAL A 26 16.98 -10.15 23.15
N GLU A 27 17.44 -8.98 22.73
CA GLU A 27 18.02 -8.02 23.66
C GLU A 27 16.82 -7.44 24.40
N ALA A 28 16.72 -7.71 25.71
CA ALA A 28 15.94 -6.87 26.60
C ALA A 28 16.37 -5.44 26.24
N ALA A 29 15.45 -4.66 25.69
CA ALA A 29 15.82 -3.34 25.27
C ALA A 29 16.22 -2.61 26.56
N ASP A 30 17.48 -2.19 26.68
CA ASP A 30 17.91 -1.21 27.67
C ASP A 30 17.33 0.16 27.25
N VAL A 31 16.00 0.21 27.17
CA VAL A 31 15.17 1.39 27.06
C VAL A 31 15.45 2.21 28.31
N ALA A 32 15.73 3.51 28.13
CA ALA A 32 16.16 4.35 29.24
C ALA A 32 15.04 4.42 30.30
N GLY A 33 15.17 3.63 31.38
CA GLY A 33 14.25 3.63 32.52
C GLY A 33 13.51 2.32 32.82
N LEU A 34 13.56 1.31 31.93
CA LEU A 34 12.87 0.02 32.11
C LEU A 34 13.76 -1.20 31.80
N PRO A 35 14.86 -1.41 32.56
CA PRO A 35 15.78 -2.50 32.29
C PRO A 35 15.09 -3.86 32.47
N GLY A 36 15.36 -4.79 31.54
CA GLY A 36 14.86 -6.16 31.61
C GLY A 36 13.43 -6.38 31.09
N VAL A 37 12.78 -5.35 30.53
CA VAL A 37 11.52 -5.50 29.79
C VAL A 37 11.80 -6.08 28.39
N ILE A 38 10.93 -6.97 27.91
CA ILE A 38 11.09 -7.66 26.63
C ILE A 38 10.07 -7.10 25.62
N ARG A 39 10.57 -6.53 24.52
CA ARG A 39 9.73 -5.99 23.44
C ARG A 39 9.39 -7.09 22.43
N LEU A 40 8.11 -7.22 22.10
CA LEU A 40 7.58 -8.26 21.22
C LEU A 40 6.25 -7.78 20.65
N GLU A 41 6.00 -7.98 19.36
CA GLU A 41 4.66 -7.87 18.80
C GLU A 41 3.77 -9.00 19.35
N LEU A 42 2.60 -8.64 19.87
CA LEU A 42 1.68 -9.51 20.58
C LEU A 42 0.29 -9.49 19.93
N ALA A 43 -0.17 -8.32 19.49
CA ALA A 43 -1.53 -8.11 19.03
C ALA A 43 -1.73 -8.56 17.57
N GLY A 44 -2.85 -9.24 17.31
CA GLY A 44 -3.09 -9.80 15.99
C GLY A 44 -4.38 -10.60 15.85
N ASN A 45 -4.40 -11.43 14.83
CA ASN A 45 -5.51 -12.30 14.46
C ASN A 45 -5.06 -13.76 14.40
N ALA A 46 -5.86 -14.67 14.96
CA ALA A 46 -5.65 -16.10 14.75
C ALA A 46 -5.89 -16.50 13.29
N LEU A 47 -5.13 -17.47 12.80
CA LEU A 47 -5.27 -18.06 11.46
C LEU A 47 -5.55 -19.56 11.56
N GLU A 48 -6.31 -20.09 10.61
CA GLU A 48 -6.65 -21.53 10.56
C GLU A 48 -5.47 -22.40 10.08
N ALA A 49 -4.55 -21.81 9.31
CA ALA A 49 -3.36 -22.45 8.75
C ALA A 49 -2.08 -21.73 9.21
N TYR A 50 -0.92 -22.38 9.05
CA TYR A 50 0.39 -21.80 9.37
C TYR A 50 0.55 -20.45 8.64
N PRO A 51 0.99 -19.37 9.33
CA PRO A 51 1.70 -19.32 10.62
C PRO A 51 0.83 -19.35 11.89
N TYR A 52 -0.48 -19.61 11.74
CA TYR A 52 -1.50 -19.73 12.80
C TYR A 52 -1.84 -18.45 13.57
N PHE A 53 -1.03 -17.41 13.41
CA PHE A 53 -1.29 -16.08 13.94
C PHE A 53 -0.67 -15.04 13.01
N GLU A 54 -1.37 -13.93 12.81
CA GLU A 54 -0.93 -12.78 12.04
C GLU A 54 -0.89 -11.57 12.96
N TYR A 55 0.31 -11.02 13.20
CA TYR A 55 0.47 -9.77 13.93
C TYR A 55 0.11 -8.59 13.03
N VAL A 56 -0.68 -7.64 13.53
CA VAL A 56 -1.22 -6.52 12.74
C VAL A 56 -1.07 -5.20 13.47
N ARG A 57 -1.04 -4.09 12.71
CA ARG A 57 -1.01 -2.74 13.30
C ARG A 57 -2.41 -2.20 13.48
N ALA A 58 -3.25 -2.35 12.47
CA ALA A 58 -4.59 -1.81 12.45
C ALA A 58 -5.63 -2.90 12.70
N ILE A 59 -6.55 -2.62 13.62
CA ILE A 59 -7.73 -3.44 13.88
C ILE A 59 -8.95 -2.52 13.74
N ASN A 60 -9.93 -2.92 12.94
CA ASN A 60 -11.16 -2.14 12.81
C ASN A 60 -11.94 -2.16 14.13
N GLN A 61 -12.48 -1.01 14.54
CA GLN A 61 -13.38 -0.92 15.67
C GLN A 61 -14.52 -1.94 15.54
N GLY A 62 -14.85 -2.63 16.64
CA GLY A 62 -15.84 -3.71 16.62
C GLY A 62 -15.27 -5.08 16.23
N SER A 63 -14.02 -5.16 15.78
CA SER A 63 -13.32 -6.44 15.54
C SER A 63 -12.68 -6.96 16.81
N THR A 64 -12.53 -8.28 16.89
CA THR A 64 -11.83 -8.92 18.00
C THR A 64 -10.33 -8.61 17.99
N VAL A 65 -9.73 -8.49 19.17
CA VAL A 65 -8.26 -8.46 19.34
C VAL A 65 -7.83 -9.76 20.01
N ALA A 66 -6.85 -10.44 19.41
CA ALA A 66 -6.18 -11.57 20.02
C ALA A 66 -4.72 -11.23 20.32
N VAL A 67 -4.15 -11.93 21.31
CA VAL A 67 -2.74 -11.87 21.68
C VAL A 67 -2.16 -13.26 21.61
N ALA A 68 -0.97 -13.39 21.02
CA ALA A 68 -0.25 -14.65 20.97
C ALA A 68 1.23 -14.50 21.35
N VAL A 69 1.76 -15.53 21.99
CA VAL A 69 3.21 -15.73 22.17
C VAL A 69 3.50 -17.17 21.85
N ASP A 70 4.53 -17.43 21.06
CA ASP A 70 5.02 -18.77 20.80
C ASP A 70 6.06 -19.19 21.86
N PRO A 71 5.74 -20.09 22.80
CA PRO A 71 6.68 -20.50 23.85
C PRO A 71 7.85 -21.33 23.31
N ILE A 72 7.83 -21.78 22.06
CA ILE A 72 9.01 -22.42 21.46
C ILE A 72 10.06 -21.37 21.12
N ARG A 73 9.63 -20.17 20.73
CA ARG A 73 10.51 -19.02 20.49
C ARG A 73 10.90 -18.29 21.77
N TYR A 74 9.99 -18.25 22.74
CA TYR A 74 10.15 -17.60 24.05
C TYR A 74 9.99 -18.63 25.18
N PRO A 75 10.93 -19.58 25.35
CA PRO A 75 10.80 -20.70 26.29
C PRO A 75 10.58 -20.27 27.74
N GLU A 76 11.03 -19.08 28.11
CA GLU A 76 10.85 -18.48 29.42
C GLU A 76 9.40 -18.13 29.78
N VAL A 77 8.45 -18.12 28.83
CA VAL A 77 7.02 -17.97 29.13
C VAL A 77 6.33 -19.30 29.43
N ALA A 78 6.90 -20.42 28.98
CA ALA A 78 6.25 -21.73 29.03
C ALA A 78 5.93 -22.16 30.48
N GLY A 79 4.68 -22.52 30.74
CA GLY A 79 4.20 -22.94 32.06
C GLY A 79 3.98 -21.80 33.05
N ARG A 80 4.21 -20.54 32.66
CA ARG A 80 4.01 -19.37 33.52
C ARG A 80 2.62 -18.79 33.34
N ARG A 81 2.16 -18.12 34.39
CA ARG A 81 0.97 -17.29 34.39
C ARG A 81 1.40 -15.84 34.24
N ALA A 82 0.63 -15.06 33.46
CA ALA A 82 0.75 -13.61 33.37
C ALA A 82 -0.63 -12.97 33.52
N ASP A 83 -0.65 -11.73 33.99
CA ASP A 83 -1.80 -10.86 33.87
C ASP A 83 -1.63 -10.02 32.60
N LEU A 84 -2.53 -10.21 31.63
CA LEU A 84 -2.51 -9.53 30.35
C LEU A 84 -3.29 -8.23 30.44
N TYR A 85 -2.61 -7.13 30.16
CA TYR A 85 -3.17 -5.79 30.11
C TYR A 85 -3.29 -5.28 28.67
N ILE A 86 -4.36 -4.54 28.39
CA ILE A 86 -4.39 -3.57 27.29
C ILE A 86 -4.44 -2.19 27.92
N VAL A 87 -3.50 -1.33 27.58
CA VAL A 87 -3.37 0.01 28.17
C VAL A 87 -3.39 1.06 27.07
N ALA A 88 -3.76 2.30 27.42
CA ALA A 88 -3.52 3.42 26.53
C ALA A 88 -2.02 3.52 26.26
N HIS A 89 -1.65 3.73 24.99
CA HIS A 89 -0.26 3.83 24.60
C HIS A 89 0.49 4.93 25.37
N LYS A 90 1.74 4.64 25.72
CA LYS A 90 2.68 5.61 26.28
C LYS A 90 3.96 5.57 25.45
N THR A 91 4.53 6.75 25.20
CA THR A 91 5.89 6.88 24.64
C THR A 91 6.93 6.29 25.61
N GLU A 92 8.14 6.03 25.12
CA GLU A 92 9.25 5.56 25.96
C GLU A 92 9.47 6.44 27.21
N THR A 93 9.40 7.77 27.05
CA THR A 93 9.60 8.72 28.16
C THR A 93 8.44 8.66 29.16
N GLU A 94 7.20 8.49 28.69
CA GLU A 94 6.02 8.37 29.54
C GLU A 94 6.03 7.04 30.31
N TRP A 95 6.46 5.94 29.68
CA TRP A 95 6.65 4.65 30.33
C TRP A 95 7.71 4.70 31.43
N ALA A 96 8.85 5.36 31.17
CA ALA A 96 9.90 5.56 32.17
C ALA A 96 9.44 6.43 33.36
N ALA A 97 8.58 7.42 33.11
CA ALA A 97 8.04 8.30 34.15
C ALA A 97 6.94 7.62 35.00
N ASP A 98 6.06 6.83 34.35
CA ASP A 98 4.96 6.14 34.99
C ASP A 98 4.74 4.74 34.40
N PRO A 99 5.32 3.68 35.02
CA PRO A 99 5.13 2.31 34.57
C PRO A 99 3.84 1.67 35.10
N GLN A 100 2.92 2.41 35.73
CA GLN A 100 1.67 1.83 36.20
C GLN A 100 0.81 1.32 35.04
N LEU A 101 0.28 0.11 35.21
CA LEU A 101 -0.64 -0.52 34.28
C LEU A 101 -2.08 -0.20 34.68
N THR A 102 -2.82 0.44 33.78
CA THR A 102 -4.26 0.68 33.93
C THR A 102 -4.97 0.10 32.73
N ASP A 103 -5.67 -1.02 32.94
CA ASP A 103 -6.34 -1.70 31.84
C ASP A 103 -7.55 -0.90 31.32
N VAL A 104 -7.56 -0.61 30.03
CA VAL A 104 -8.65 0.17 29.39
C VAL A 104 -9.98 -0.60 29.36
N ARG A 105 -9.96 -1.92 29.58
CA ARG A 105 -11.14 -2.80 29.66
C ARG A 105 -11.71 -2.88 31.09
N GLY A 106 -11.06 -2.25 32.07
CA GLY A 106 -11.48 -2.21 33.47
C GLY A 106 -10.77 -3.21 34.40
N GLY A 107 -9.99 -4.14 33.86
CA GLY A 107 -9.13 -5.04 34.63
C GLY A 107 -8.35 -6.01 33.73
N PRO A 108 -7.21 -6.54 34.19
CA PRO A 108 -6.40 -7.46 33.41
C PRO A 108 -7.06 -8.83 33.27
N GLN A 109 -6.65 -9.56 32.23
CA GLN A 109 -7.03 -10.95 32.00
C GLN A 109 -5.87 -11.88 32.38
N SER A 110 -6.05 -12.69 33.42
CA SER A 110 -5.05 -13.73 33.75
C SER A 110 -5.03 -14.83 32.68
N VAL A 111 -3.85 -15.10 32.13
CA VAL A 111 -3.61 -16.17 31.15
C VAL A 111 -2.51 -17.10 31.63
N THR A 112 -2.52 -18.36 31.19
CA THR A 112 -1.46 -19.33 31.49
C THR A 112 -0.91 -19.87 30.19
N PHE A 113 0.39 -19.68 29.98
CA PHE A 113 1.09 -20.19 28.82
C PHE A 113 1.42 -21.66 29.04
N THR A 114 1.07 -22.50 28.07
CA THR A 114 1.40 -23.93 28.08
C THR A 114 2.72 -24.16 27.36
N THR A 115 3.24 -25.39 27.40
CA THR A 115 4.37 -25.79 26.54
C THR A 115 3.93 -26.11 25.11
N GLY A 116 2.67 -25.88 24.77
CA GLY A 116 2.14 -26.04 23.42
C GLY A 116 2.65 -24.95 22.48
N ASP A 117 2.23 -25.05 21.23
CA ASP A 117 2.62 -24.12 20.17
C ASP A 117 1.84 -22.79 20.24
N ILE A 118 2.02 -21.90 19.25
CA ILE A 118 1.36 -20.58 19.25
C ILE A 118 -0.17 -20.67 19.31
N ARG A 119 -0.78 -21.74 18.76
CA ARG A 119 -2.25 -21.93 18.78
C ARG A 119 -2.76 -22.17 20.19
N ALA A 120 -2.04 -22.98 20.96
CA ALA A 120 -2.35 -23.24 22.36
C ALA A 120 -2.12 -22.01 23.27
N ASN A 121 -1.41 -21.01 22.77
CA ASN A 121 -1.01 -19.80 23.50
C ASN A 121 -1.51 -18.52 22.80
N THR A 122 -2.64 -18.63 22.11
CA THR A 122 -3.40 -17.50 21.56
C THR A 122 -4.62 -17.24 22.44
N PHE A 123 -4.80 -15.99 22.86
CA PHE A 123 -5.88 -15.58 23.75
C PHE A 123 -6.69 -14.47 23.10
N LEU A 124 -8.02 -14.61 23.09
CA LEU A 124 -8.93 -13.50 22.81
C LEU A 124 -8.86 -12.52 23.98
N VAL A 125 -8.58 -11.24 23.70
CA VAL A 125 -8.36 -10.21 24.74
C VAL A 125 -9.32 -9.04 24.64
N ASP A 126 -9.90 -8.79 23.46
CA ASP A 126 -11.03 -7.87 23.30
C ASP A 126 -12.02 -8.43 22.28
N SER A 127 -13.31 -8.24 22.55
CA SER A 127 -14.39 -8.70 21.67
C SER A 127 -14.95 -7.58 20.78
N GLY A 128 -14.16 -6.54 20.49
CA GLY A 128 -14.56 -5.37 19.71
C GLY A 128 -15.13 -4.23 20.55
N LEU A 129 -14.73 -4.10 21.82
CA LEU A 129 -15.20 -3.04 22.72
C LEU A 129 -14.26 -1.85 22.79
N LEU A 130 -13.00 -2.01 22.34
CA LEU A 130 -12.05 -0.92 22.28
C LEU A 130 -12.52 0.18 21.30
N SER A 131 -12.35 1.44 21.71
CA SER A 131 -12.72 2.58 20.87
C SER A 131 -11.64 2.84 19.84
N GLY A 132 -12.05 3.07 18.59
CA GLY A 132 -11.21 3.60 17.52
C GLY A 132 -11.44 5.08 17.23
N ASN A 133 -12.15 5.80 18.11
CA ASN A 133 -12.39 7.23 17.96
C ASN A 133 -11.12 8.04 18.29
N ALA A 134 -10.36 8.40 17.26
CA ALA A 134 -9.16 9.22 17.35
C ALA A 134 -9.42 10.70 17.01
N ASP A 135 -10.67 11.17 17.14
CA ASP A 135 -11.15 12.48 16.67
C ASP A 135 -10.83 12.72 15.19
N ILE A 136 -9.94 13.66 14.89
CA ILE A 136 -9.48 13.95 13.51
C ILE A 136 -8.33 13.05 13.07
N GLY A 137 -7.72 12.31 13.99
CA GLY A 137 -6.66 11.35 13.72
C GLY A 137 -7.18 10.04 13.12
N LEU A 138 -6.27 9.08 12.93
CA LEU A 138 -6.60 7.74 12.45
C LEU A 138 -5.95 6.70 13.35
N GLY A 139 -6.78 5.91 14.03
CA GLY A 139 -6.35 4.89 14.98
C GLY A 139 -6.14 5.41 16.39
N VAL A 140 -6.79 4.80 17.37
CA VAL A 140 -6.49 5.01 18.80
C VAL A 140 -5.37 4.03 19.19
N PRO A 141 -4.24 4.51 19.70
CA PRO A 141 -3.09 3.66 20.02
C PRO A 141 -3.25 2.96 21.38
N TYR A 142 -2.92 1.65 21.41
CA TYR A 142 -2.91 0.82 22.61
C TYR A 142 -1.63 -0.02 22.69
N ASP A 143 -1.11 -0.19 23.90
CA ASP A 143 -0.02 -1.14 24.19
C ASP A 143 -0.60 -2.42 24.83
N VAL A 144 0.07 -3.55 24.60
CA VAL A 144 -0.25 -4.82 25.25
C VAL A 144 0.88 -5.18 26.20
N VAL A 145 0.56 -5.49 27.46
CA VAL A 145 1.57 -5.89 28.46
C VAL A 145 1.23 -7.26 29.03
N LEU A 146 2.21 -8.15 29.10
CA LEU A 146 2.15 -9.39 29.87
C LEU A 146 2.95 -9.19 31.17
N ASP A 147 2.23 -8.89 32.25
CA ASP A 147 2.79 -8.75 33.60
C ASP A 147 2.93 -10.15 34.23
N PHE A 148 4.16 -10.65 34.30
CA PHE A 148 4.41 -12.00 34.79
C PHE A 148 4.58 -12.09 36.30
N ASN A 149 4.80 -10.96 36.98
CA ASN A 149 4.97 -10.92 38.43
C ASN A 149 3.71 -10.44 39.18
N ALA A 150 2.68 -10.05 38.42
CA ALA A 150 1.36 -9.62 38.86
C ALA A 150 1.40 -8.43 39.82
N ASN A 151 2.32 -7.49 39.59
CA ASN A 151 2.50 -6.30 40.43
C ASN A 151 1.80 -5.04 39.89
N GLY A 152 1.21 -5.10 38.68
CA GLY A 152 0.50 -3.99 38.06
C GLY A 152 1.43 -2.87 37.57
N ARG A 153 2.70 -3.18 37.32
CA ARG A 153 3.72 -2.26 36.78
C ARG A 153 4.42 -2.95 35.61
N LEU A 154 4.78 -2.18 34.60
CA LEU A 154 5.72 -2.65 33.57
C LEU A 154 7.13 -2.63 34.17
N ASP A 155 7.74 -3.79 34.39
CA ASP A 155 9.13 -3.90 34.85
C ASP A 155 9.86 -5.18 34.38
N SER A 156 11.02 -5.44 34.97
CA SER A 156 11.94 -6.49 34.54
C SER A 156 11.27 -7.87 34.50
N GLY A 157 11.30 -8.51 33.33
CA GLY A 157 10.72 -9.83 33.09
C GLY A 157 9.31 -9.81 32.49
N ASP A 158 8.72 -8.63 32.31
CA ASP A 158 7.48 -8.43 31.57
C ASP A 158 7.71 -8.31 30.07
N TYR A 159 6.65 -8.58 29.30
CA TYR A 159 6.65 -8.45 27.86
C TYR A 159 5.71 -7.33 27.45
N ILE A 160 6.09 -6.56 26.43
CA ILE A 160 5.29 -5.47 25.91
C ILE A 160 5.32 -5.42 24.39
N ASP A 161 4.14 -5.22 23.83
CA ASP A 161 3.92 -4.76 22.46
C ASP A 161 3.65 -3.25 22.49
N GLY A 162 4.51 -2.49 21.85
CA GLY A 162 4.65 -1.04 22.03
C GLY A 162 6.02 -0.67 22.58
N LEU A 163 6.03 0.18 23.62
CA LEU A 163 7.25 0.71 24.27
C LEU A 163 8.14 1.50 23.29
N GLY A 164 7.67 2.66 22.83
CA GLY A 164 8.37 3.52 21.88
C GLY A 164 7.43 4.53 21.23
N ASP A 165 7.74 4.96 20.01
CA ASP A 165 6.87 5.84 19.21
C ASP A 165 5.73 5.08 18.52
N GLU A 166 5.88 3.76 18.35
CA GLU A 166 4.85 2.87 17.81
C GLU A 166 4.14 2.16 18.96
N ALA A 167 2.81 2.27 18.99
CA ALA A 167 1.96 1.49 19.89
C ALA A 167 1.90 0.02 19.46
N GLY A 168 1.54 -0.87 20.38
CA GLY A 168 1.41 -2.30 20.06
C GLY A 168 0.35 -2.57 18.98
N PHE A 169 -0.78 -1.85 19.02
CA PHE A 169 -1.74 -1.83 17.93
C PHE A 169 -2.61 -0.57 17.98
N TYR A 170 -3.39 -0.36 16.93
CA TYR A 170 -4.31 0.75 16.79
C TYR A 170 -5.70 0.25 16.46
N VAL A 171 -6.71 0.76 17.18
CA VAL A 171 -8.11 0.52 16.81
C VAL A 171 -8.60 1.66 15.93
N VAL A 172 -9.12 1.33 14.76
CA VAL A 172 -9.48 2.29 13.72
C VAL A 172 -10.99 2.37 13.57
N ALA A 173 -11.57 3.56 13.78
CA ALA A 173 -12.98 3.80 13.48
C ALA A 173 -13.28 3.68 11.98
N PRO A 174 -14.54 3.44 11.57
CA PRO A 174 -14.91 3.34 10.16
C PRO A 174 -14.48 4.56 9.34
N THR A 175 -13.55 4.36 8.41
CA THR A 175 -12.85 5.45 7.70
C THR A 175 -13.67 6.06 6.55
N GLN A 176 -14.75 5.40 6.13
CA GLN A 176 -15.69 5.90 5.14
C GLN A 176 -16.66 6.98 5.67
N LEU A 177 -16.76 7.14 7.00
CA LEU A 177 -17.63 8.08 7.68
C LEU A 177 -16.97 9.46 7.70
N PRO A 178 -17.76 10.55 7.68
CA PRO A 178 -17.21 11.88 7.91
C PRO A 178 -16.55 11.96 9.28
N GLY A 179 -15.47 12.73 9.38
CA GLY A 179 -14.80 13.07 10.61
C GLY A 179 -15.64 14.02 11.48
N PRO A 180 -15.13 14.38 12.67
CA PRO A 180 -15.91 15.10 13.67
C PRO A 180 -16.14 16.58 13.34
N LEU A 181 -15.37 17.16 12.42
CA LEU A 181 -15.45 18.58 12.11
C LEU A 181 -16.61 18.89 11.15
N ALA A 182 -17.40 19.91 11.49
CA ALA A 182 -18.34 20.50 10.55
C ALA A 182 -17.58 21.13 9.36
N VAL A 183 -18.15 21.07 8.16
CA VAL A 183 -17.50 21.54 6.93
C VAL A 183 -18.25 22.71 6.31
N SER A 184 -17.50 23.74 5.94
CA SER A 184 -17.95 24.88 5.14
C SER A 184 -17.49 24.76 3.69
N GLU A 185 -18.24 25.37 2.77
CA GLU A 185 -17.97 25.36 1.32
C GLU A 185 -17.93 26.81 0.80
N ILE A 186 -16.93 27.13 -0.01
CA ILE A 186 -16.82 28.41 -0.72
C ILE A 186 -16.73 28.16 -2.21
N ARG A 187 -17.41 29.00 -2.99
CA ARG A 187 -17.24 29.09 -4.44
C ARG A 187 -16.62 30.42 -4.79
N TYR A 188 -15.57 30.38 -5.59
CA TYR A 188 -14.84 31.57 -6.00
C TYR A 188 -14.39 31.44 -7.45
N THR A 189 -14.19 32.56 -8.14
CA THR A 189 -13.54 32.57 -9.44
C THR A 189 -12.59 33.75 -9.58
N GLY A 190 -11.35 33.46 -9.97
CA GLY A 190 -10.36 34.47 -10.39
C GLY A 190 -10.50 34.89 -11.85
N GLY A 191 -11.52 34.40 -12.55
CA GLY A 191 -11.71 34.59 -14.00
C GLY A 191 -11.62 33.28 -14.78
N SER A 192 -11.18 33.37 -16.04
CA SER A 192 -11.17 32.24 -16.97
C SER A 192 -10.30 31.08 -16.46
N PHE A 193 -10.89 29.90 -16.29
CA PHE A 193 -10.25 28.69 -15.77
C PHE A 193 -9.63 28.81 -14.36
N LEU A 194 -10.07 29.81 -13.59
CA LEU A 194 -9.74 29.99 -12.18
C LEU A 194 -10.98 29.83 -11.28
N GLY A 195 -11.99 29.08 -11.75
CA GLY A 195 -13.15 28.72 -10.94
C GLY A 195 -12.79 27.63 -9.94
N GLN A 196 -13.16 27.80 -8.68
CA GLN A 196 -12.80 26.91 -7.57
C GLN A 196 -14.00 26.68 -6.65
N VAL A 197 -14.09 25.47 -6.10
CA VAL A 197 -14.88 25.17 -4.91
C VAL A 197 -13.95 24.65 -3.82
N THR A 198 -13.98 25.28 -2.66
CA THR A 198 -13.09 24.96 -1.54
C THR A 198 -13.91 24.51 -0.33
N TYR A 199 -13.52 23.38 0.26
CA TYR A 199 -14.09 22.77 1.45
C TYR A 199 -13.07 22.85 2.58
N TYR A 200 -13.52 23.23 3.77
CA TYR A 200 -12.64 23.43 4.93
C TYR A 200 -13.44 23.27 6.23
N PRO A 201 -12.79 22.95 7.36
CA PRO A 201 -13.44 22.96 8.67
C PRO A 201 -14.15 24.29 8.95
N THR A 202 -15.40 24.25 9.41
CA THR A 202 -16.17 25.48 9.68
C THR A 202 -15.51 26.37 10.74
N ASP A 203 -14.82 25.79 11.72
CA ASP A 203 -14.09 26.52 12.76
C ASP A 203 -12.61 26.73 12.39
N LEU A 204 -12.29 26.88 11.10
CA LEU A 204 -10.91 27.02 10.62
C LEU A 204 -10.09 28.08 11.35
N THR A 205 -10.72 29.18 11.79
CA THR A 205 -10.04 30.27 12.51
C THR A 205 -9.48 29.87 13.86
N SER A 206 -9.99 28.81 14.49
CA SER A 206 -9.42 28.24 15.72
C SER A 206 -8.32 27.21 15.44
N MET A 207 -8.12 26.86 14.17
CA MET A 207 -7.14 25.90 13.71
C MET A 207 -5.90 26.61 13.17
N GLY A 208 -4.76 25.92 13.20
CA GLY A 208 -3.52 26.40 12.58
C GLY A 208 -3.56 26.30 11.05
N GLN A 209 -2.39 26.11 10.45
CA GLN A 209 -2.30 25.73 9.04
C GLN A 209 -2.69 24.27 8.84
N LEU A 210 -3.44 24.00 7.77
CA LEU A 210 -3.90 22.66 7.40
C LEU A 210 -3.35 22.27 6.02
N PRO A 211 -3.04 20.97 5.77
CA PRO A 211 -2.61 20.51 4.46
C PRO A 211 -3.64 20.80 3.36
N LEU A 212 -3.15 21.02 2.14
CA LEU A 212 -3.96 21.33 0.97
C LEU A 212 -4.13 20.11 0.07
N VAL A 213 -5.37 19.79 -0.28
CA VAL A 213 -5.70 18.80 -1.32
C VAL A 213 -6.31 19.51 -2.52
N VAL A 214 -5.72 19.35 -3.71
CA VAL A 214 -6.20 19.93 -4.96
C VAL A 214 -6.81 18.84 -5.84
N VAL A 215 -8.03 19.05 -6.34
CA VAL A 215 -8.75 18.08 -7.18
C VAL A 215 -8.98 18.64 -8.60
N SER A 216 -8.30 18.04 -9.58
CA SER A 216 -8.39 18.36 -11.01
C SER A 216 -9.35 17.41 -11.74
N HIS A 217 -10.47 17.95 -12.27
CA HIS A 217 -11.46 17.11 -12.96
C HIS A 217 -11.04 16.68 -14.38
N GLY A 218 -11.71 15.64 -14.88
CA GLY A 218 -11.55 15.09 -16.23
C GLY A 218 -12.31 15.79 -17.35
N ASN A 219 -12.12 15.32 -18.57
CA ASN A 219 -12.78 15.90 -19.75
C ASN A 219 -14.27 15.58 -19.77
N GLY A 220 -15.10 16.60 -20.01
CA GLY A 220 -16.57 16.46 -19.88
C GLY A 220 -17.06 16.37 -18.43
N HIS A 221 -16.15 16.41 -17.45
CA HIS A 221 -16.49 16.47 -16.03
C HIS A 221 -16.62 17.92 -15.56
N ASN A 222 -17.13 18.11 -14.34
CA ASN A 222 -17.23 19.41 -13.68
C ASN A 222 -16.54 19.35 -12.31
N TYR A 223 -15.76 20.38 -11.97
CA TYR A 223 -15.08 20.52 -10.67
C TYR A 223 -16.04 20.48 -9.46
N LEU A 224 -17.32 20.80 -9.68
CA LEU A 224 -18.35 20.75 -8.64
C LEU A 224 -18.81 19.34 -8.26
N TRP A 225 -18.34 18.29 -8.94
CA TRP A 225 -18.81 16.91 -8.73
C TRP A 225 -17.96 16.09 -7.74
N TYR A 226 -16.95 16.70 -7.12
CA TYR A 226 -16.02 16.02 -6.20
C TYR A 226 -16.26 16.41 -4.74
N ASP A 227 -17.48 16.82 -4.40
CA ASP A 227 -17.86 17.21 -3.03
C ASP A 227 -17.75 16.06 -2.02
N HIS A 228 -17.87 14.80 -2.46
CA HIS A 228 -17.66 13.64 -1.60
C HIS A 228 -16.21 13.52 -1.11
N ILE A 229 -15.21 13.90 -1.93
CA ILE A 229 -13.80 14.02 -1.51
C ILE A 229 -13.64 15.24 -0.60
N GLY A 230 -14.14 16.39 -1.08
CA GLY A 230 -13.98 17.67 -0.40
C GLY A 230 -14.55 17.69 1.02
N ARG A 231 -15.80 17.27 1.17
CA ARG A 231 -16.49 17.23 2.48
C ARG A 231 -15.90 16.16 3.39
N HIS A 232 -15.47 15.04 2.85
CA HIS A 232 -14.91 13.97 3.65
C HIS A 232 -13.55 14.36 4.25
N LEU A 233 -12.57 14.74 3.43
CA LEU A 233 -11.26 15.13 3.95
C LEU A 233 -11.35 16.42 4.78
N ALA A 234 -12.15 17.42 4.39
CA ALA A 234 -12.31 18.62 5.22
C ALA A 234 -12.85 18.32 6.63
N SER A 235 -13.69 17.28 6.80
CA SER A 235 -14.16 16.85 8.12
C SER A 235 -13.09 16.22 9.01
N TYR A 236 -11.90 15.91 8.45
CA TYR A 236 -10.71 15.39 9.14
C TYR A 236 -9.56 16.41 9.24
N GLY A 237 -9.82 17.69 8.98
CA GLY A 237 -8.82 18.75 9.16
C GLY A 237 -7.95 19.03 7.94
N TYR A 238 -8.54 18.95 6.74
CA TYR A 238 -7.88 19.30 5.48
C TYR A 238 -8.57 20.49 4.81
N ILE A 239 -7.81 21.29 4.04
CA ILE A 239 -8.40 22.24 3.09
C ILE A 239 -8.40 21.57 1.72
N VAL A 240 -9.58 21.41 1.12
CA VAL A 240 -9.72 20.73 -0.17
C VAL A 240 -10.28 21.68 -1.21
N MET A 241 -9.55 21.89 -2.30
CA MET A 241 -9.98 22.73 -3.42
C MET A 241 -10.17 21.87 -4.68
N SER A 242 -11.35 21.92 -5.30
CA SER A 242 -11.53 21.43 -6.66
C SER A 242 -11.64 22.60 -7.64
N HIS A 243 -10.90 22.56 -8.74
CA HIS A 243 -10.83 23.66 -9.70
C HIS A 243 -11.37 23.29 -11.08
N GLN A 244 -11.85 24.32 -11.78
CA GLN A 244 -12.12 24.27 -13.21
C GLN A 244 -10.83 23.95 -13.97
N ASN A 245 -10.87 22.89 -14.76
CA ASN A 245 -9.72 22.32 -15.45
C ASN A 245 -9.91 22.45 -16.97
N ASN A 246 -8.89 22.93 -17.69
CA ASN A 246 -8.97 23.10 -19.13
C ASN A 246 -8.52 21.83 -19.86
N THR A 247 -9.38 20.82 -19.89
CA THR A 247 -9.04 19.49 -20.42
C THR A 247 -9.31 19.32 -21.91
N GLY A 248 -10.11 20.20 -22.51
CA GLY A 248 -10.55 20.08 -23.91
C GLY A 248 -9.38 20.06 -24.89
N PRO A 249 -8.45 21.05 -24.83
CA PRO A 249 -7.27 21.09 -25.70
C PRO A 249 -6.26 19.96 -25.45
N GLY A 250 -6.24 19.37 -24.26
CA GLY A 250 -5.37 18.23 -23.92
C GLY A 250 -4.67 18.38 -22.57
N ILE A 251 -3.67 17.53 -22.35
CA ILE A 251 -2.99 17.37 -21.06
C ILE A 251 -2.11 18.58 -20.71
N GLU A 252 -1.53 19.25 -21.70
CA GLU A 252 -0.73 20.46 -21.47
C GLU A 252 -1.57 21.60 -20.89
N THR A 253 -2.82 21.78 -21.34
CA THR A 253 -3.70 22.79 -20.76
C THR A 253 -4.28 22.33 -19.43
N ALA A 254 -4.56 21.03 -19.26
CA ALA A 254 -5.02 20.47 -17.99
C ALA A 254 -3.99 20.66 -16.87
N SER A 255 -2.73 20.29 -17.13
CA SER A 255 -1.61 20.50 -16.19
C SER A 255 -1.38 21.98 -15.90
N THR A 256 -1.49 22.86 -16.90
CA THR A 256 -1.39 24.31 -16.70
C THR A 256 -2.45 24.82 -15.72
N THR A 257 -3.69 24.32 -15.81
CA THR A 257 -4.74 24.72 -14.88
C THR A 257 -4.57 24.14 -13.47
N THR A 258 -3.99 22.95 -13.30
CA THR A 258 -3.58 22.44 -11.97
C THR A 258 -2.57 23.39 -11.31
N LEU A 259 -1.51 23.74 -12.04
CA LEU A 259 -0.44 24.62 -11.58
C LEU A 259 -0.97 26.01 -11.20
N THR A 260 -1.66 26.65 -12.15
CA THR A 260 -2.14 28.03 -11.97
C THR A 260 -3.25 28.16 -10.94
N ASN A 261 -4.12 27.16 -10.75
CA ASN A 261 -5.13 27.21 -9.68
C ASN A 261 -4.52 27.00 -8.30
N THR A 262 -3.51 26.14 -8.18
CA THR A 262 -2.77 25.95 -6.92
C THR A 262 -2.05 27.25 -6.54
N ASP A 263 -1.27 27.82 -7.46
CA ASP A 263 -0.60 29.11 -7.26
C ASP A 263 -1.59 30.23 -6.93
N TYR A 264 -2.72 30.28 -7.64
CA TYR A 264 -3.72 31.32 -7.44
C TYR A 264 -4.34 31.23 -6.05
N LEU A 265 -4.75 30.04 -5.59
CA LEU A 265 -5.33 29.86 -4.27
C LEU A 265 -4.34 30.32 -3.18
N LEU A 266 -3.10 29.85 -3.24
CA LEU A 266 -2.06 30.17 -2.26
C LEU A 266 -1.71 31.66 -2.24
N GLY A 267 -1.63 32.31 -3.40
CA GLY A 267 -1.29 33.73 -3.51
C GLY A 267 -2.45 34.70 -3.22
N ASN A 268 -3.69 34.24 -3.10
CA ASN A 268 -4.87 35.10 -2.96
C ASN A 268 -5.74 34.79 -1.73
N GLN A 269 -5.21 34.05 -0.74
CA GLN A 269 -5.95 33.64 0.47
C GLN A 269 -6.64 34.83 1.16
N ALA A 270 -5.96 35.96 1.34
CA ALA A 270 -6.48 37.21 1.92
C ALA A 270 -7.71 37.81 1.19
N THR A 271 -7.95 37.45 -0.07
CA THR A 271 -9.06 37.99 -0.87
C THR A 271 -10.18 36.99 -1.09
N ILE A 272 -9.87 35.70 -1.14
CA ILE A 272 -10.84 34.64 -1.39
C ILE A 272 -11.83 34.59 -0.21
N ALA A 273 -13.11 34.79 -0.53
CA ALA A 273 -14.21 34.85 0.44
C ALA A 273 -13.98 35.77 1.64
N GLY A 274 -13.34 36.92 1.41
CA GLY A 274 -13.08 37.90 2.46
C GLY A 274 -11.95 37.49 3.41
N GLY A 275 -11.05 36.59 2.99
CA GLY A 275 -9.83 36.27 3.72
C GLY A 275 -9.96 35.10 4.69
N VAL A 276 -11.01 34.28 4.61
CA VAL A 276 -11.23 33.19 5.57
C VAL A 276 -10.13 32.12 5.56
N LEU A 277 -9.41 31.99 4.44
CA LEU A 277 -8.31 31.04 4.29
C LEU A 277 -6.95 31.65 4.65
N ASP A 278 -6.88 32.97 4.93
CA ASP A 278 -5.64 33.72 5.06
C ASP A 278 -4.78 33.20 6.23
N GLY A 279 -3.63 32.60 5.88
CA GLY A 279 -2.71 32.02 6.86
C GLY A 279 -3.10 30.64 7.39
N HIS A 280 -4.11 29.99 6.79
CA HIS A 280 -4.61 28.68 7.24
C HIS A 280 -4.27 27.52 6.30
N ILE A 281 -3.64 27.78 5.16
CA ILE A 281 -3.12 26.72 4.28
C ILE A 281 -1.65 26.47 4.62
N ASP A 282 -1.30 25.21 4.87
CA ASP A 282 0.10 24.75 4.87
C ASP A 282 0.53 24.54 3.42
N SER A 283 1.34 25.46 2.89
CA SER A 283 1.84 25.38 1.52
C SER A 283 2.95 24.34 1.34
N HIS A 284 3.44 23.72 2.41
CA HIS A 284 4.49 22.69 2.36
C HIS A 284 3.93 21.26 2.38
N GLN A 285 2.61 21.11 2.43
CA GLN A 285 1.92 19.82 2.40
C GLN A 285 0.76 19.85 1.41
N ILE A 286 1.09 19.67 0.13
CA ILE A 286 0.13 19.73 -0.98
C ILE A 286 -0.02 18.35 -1.62
N LEU A 287 -1.27 17.94 -1.81
CA LEU A 287 -1.64 16.70 -2.48
C LEU A 287 -2.42 17.04 -3.74
N TRP A 288 -2.08 16.40 -4.86
CA TRP A 288 -2.79 16.57 -6.12
C TRP A 288 -3.56 15.31 -6.48
N ILE A 289 -4.88 15.45 -6.63
CA ILE A 289 -5.78 14.40 -7.11
C ILE A 289 -6.28 14.80 -8.49
N GLY A 290 -6.20 13.91 -9.47
CA GLY A 290 -6.69 14.18 -10.81
C GLY A 290 -7.52 13.05 -11.38
N HIS A 291 -8.60 13.34 -12.11
CA HIS A 291 -9.43 12.31 -12.76
C HIS A 291 -9.31 12.36 -14.29
N SER A 292 -9.14 11.22 -14.97
CA SER A 292 -9.14 11.11 -16.45
C SER A 292 -8.00 11.93 -17.04
N ARG A 293 -8.26 12.82 -18.00
CA ARG A 293 -7.28 13.82 -18.46
C ARG A 293 -6.73 14.70 -17.33
N GLY A 294 -7.49 14.92 -16.26
CA GLY A 294 -7.01 15.59 -15.06
C GLY A 294 -6.02 14.74 -14.26
N GLY A 295 -6.15 13.40 -14.29
CA GLY A 295 -5.25 12.45 -13.65
C GLY A 295 -3.87 12.44 -14.31
N GLU A 296 -3.83 12.37 -15.64
CA GLU A 296 -2.57 12.59 -16.36
C GLU A 296 -2.05 14.02 -16.17
N GLY A 297 -2.96 15.00 -16.12
CA GLY A 297 -2.66 16.41 -15.94
C GLY A 297 -1.89 16.74 -14.66
N VAL A 298 -2.23 16.12 -13.53
CA VAL A 298 -1.50 16.33 -12.26
C VAL A 298 -0.10 15.74 -12.30
N VAL A 299 0.09 14.59 -12.95
CA VAL A 299 1.43 14.00 -13.15
C VAL A 299 2.26 14.88 -14.10
N ARG A 300 1.67 15.34 -15.19
CA ARG A 300 2.34 16.27 -16.12
C ARG A 300 2.68 17.60 -15.45
N ALA A 301 1.81 18.12 -14.58
CA ALA A 301 2.08 19.35 -13.83
C ALA A 301 3.35 19.19 -12.97
N TYR A 302 3.48 18.06 -12.28
CA TYR A 302 4.66 17.78 -11.45
C TYR A 302 5.92 17.61 -12.30
N ASP A 303 5.87 16.81 -13.37
CA ASP A 303 6.99 16.65 -14.33
C ASP A 303 7.48 18.01 -14.87
N ARG A 304 6.56 18.95 -15.11
CA ARG A 304 6.93 20.29 -15.59
C ARG A 304 7.73 21.10 -14.58
N ILE A 305 7.41 21.00 -13.29
CA ILE A 305 8.18 21.62 -12.21
C ILE A 305 9.53 20.92 -12.09
N TYR A 306 9.53 19.59 -12.00
CA TYR A 306 10.74 18.76 -11.89
C TYR A 306 11.77 19.06 -12.98
N ARG A 307 11.31 19.24 -14.22
CA ARG A 307 12.17 19.56 -15.38
C ARG A 307 12.47 21.05 -15.56
N GLY A 308 11.98 21.91 -14.68
CA GLY A 308 12.18 23.37 -14.74
C GLY A 308 11.45 24.06 -15.92
N SER A 309 10.47 23.40 -16.53
CA SER A 309 9.63 23.98 -17.60
C SER A 309 8.46 24.82 -17.07
N TYR A 310 8.22 24.77 -15.77
CA TYR A 310 7.33 25.65 -15.03
C TYR A 310 7.95 25.94 -13.66
N SER A 311 7.91 27.19 -13.21
CA SER A 311 8.33 27.60 -11.87
C SER A 311 7.11 28.17 -11.17
N PRO A 312 6.55 27.48 -10.16
CA PRO A 312 5.46 28.05 -9.39
C PRO A 312 5.93 29.28 -8.59
N VAL A 313 4.96 30.10 -8.18
CA VAL A 313 5.23 31.35 -7.45
C VAL A 313 5.09 31.16 -5.95
N ASN A 314 4.09 30.37 -5.52
CA ASN A 314 3.67 30.27 -4.12
C ASN A 314 3.91 28.88 -3.49
N PHE A 315 4.55 27.97 -4.24
CA PHE A 315 4.97 26.65 -3.77
C PHE A 315 6.19 26.15 -4.57
N GLN A 316 6.79 25.06 -4.14
CA GLN A 316 7.97 24.43 -4.71
C GLN A 316 7.70 22.97 -5.05
N LEU A 317 8.69 22.26 -5.59
CA LEU A 317 8.52 20.87 -6.01
C LEU A 317 8.28 19.96 -4.80
N GLU A 318 9.08 20.15 -3.76
CA GLU A 318 9.08 19.42 -2.49
C GLU A 318 7.81 19.62 -1.66
N ASP A 319 7.05 20.69 -1.93
CA ASP A 319 5.77 20.95 -1.29
C ASP A 319 4.66 19.98 -1.75
N ILE A 320 4.86 19.32 -2.91
CA ILE A 320 3.95 18.30 -3.42
C ILE A 320 4.35 16.93 -2.87
N ILE A 321 3.58 16.43 -1.90
CA ILE A 321 3.94 15.22 -1.15
C ILE A 321 3.24 13.95 -1.64
N LEU A 322 2.13 14.09 -2.39
CA LEU A 322 1.40 12.98 -3.00
C LEU A 322 0.72 13.40 -4.30
N ILE A 323 0.82 12.55 -5.31
CA ILE A 323 -0.03 12.61 -6.51
C ILE A 323 -0.92 11.38 -6.55
N SER A 324 -2.24 11.57 -6.66
CA SER A 324 -3.22 10.49 -6.78
C SER A 324 -4.05 10.64 -8.05
N SER A 325 -3.82 9.77 -9.02
CA SER A 325 -4.62 9.73 -10.25
C SER A 325 -5.84 8.83 -10.10
N ILE A 326 -6.99 9.26 -10.63
CA ILE A 326 -8.22 8.49 -10.75
C ILE A 326 -8.44 8.21 -12.23
N ALA A 327 -8.47 6.93 -12.63
CA ALA A 327 -8.66 6.48 -14.01
C ALA A 327 -7.95 7.39 -15.05
N PRO A 328 -6.64 7.65 -14.90
CA PRO A 328 -5.92 8.61 -15.74
C PRO A 328 -5.73 8.11 -17.17
N THR A 329 -5.69 9.05 -18.11
CA THR A 329 -5.21 8.78 -19.47
C THR A 329 -3.68 8.73 -19.52
N ASP A 330 -3.13 8.32 -20.66
CA ASP A 330 -1.68 8.38 -20.96
C ASP A 330 -1.41 8.89 -22.39
N PHE A 331 -1.80 10.13 -22.68
CA PHE A 331 -1.63 10.76 -23.99
C PHE A 331 -0.18 11.13 -24.30
N LEU A 332 0.59 11.58 -23.31
CA LEU A 332 1.93 12.15 -23.55
C LEU A 332 3.07 11.13 -23.39
N GLY A 333 2.81 9.99 -22.74
CA GLY A 333 3.78 8.91 -22.55
C GLY A 333 4.93 9.26 -21.58
N PRO A 334 5.92 8.36 -21.44
CA PRO A 334 6.96 8.45 -20.40
C PRO A 334 7.88 9.66 -20.57
N GLY A 335 7.97 10.18 -21.81
CA GLY A 335 8.79 11.32 -22.14
C GLY A 335 8.28 12.64 -21.57
N SER A 336 7.02 12.75 -21.12
CA SER A 336 6.47 14.01 -20.59
C SER A 336 5.57 13.84 -19.37
N THR A 337 5.04 12.63 -19.13
CA THR A 337 4.20 12.32 -17.97
C THR A 337 4.89 11.24 -17.15
N ASN A 338 5.60 11.66 -16.11
CA ASN A 338 6.33 10.80 -15.19
C ASN A 338 6.17 11.33 -13.75
N PRO A 339 5.72 10.53 -12.78
CA PRO A 339 5.65 10.94 -11.37
C PRO A 339 7.01 11.21 -10.73
N HIS A 340 8.10 10.63 -11.24
CA HIS A 340 9.45 10.63 -10.65
C HIS A 340 9.42 10.06 -9.22
N GLY A 341 10.14 10.70 -8.29
CA GLY A 341 10.30 10.24 -6.91
C GLY A 341 9.19 10.67 -5.93
N VAL A 342 8.18 11.45 -6.35
CA VAL A 342 7.06 11.76 -5.44
C VAL A 342 6.22 10.52 -5.19
N ALA A 343 5.64 10.41 -3.99
CA ALA A 343 4.69 9.35 -3.72
C ALA A 343 3.55 9.41 -4.75
N TYR A 344 3.23 8.26 -5.34
CA TYR A 344 2.22 8.16 -6.41
C TYR A 344 1.17 7.11 -6.08
N HIS A 345 -0.10 7.49 -6.23
CA HIS A 345 -1.26 6.64 -6.04
C HIS A 345 -2.12 6.58 -7.30
N LEU A 346 -2.70 5.41 -7.59
CA LEU A 346 -3.58 5.19 -8.73
C LEU A 346 -4.91 4.53 -8.32
N TRP A 347 -6.04 5.14 -8.66
CA TRP A 347 -7.35 4.47 -8.66
C TRP A 347 -7.67 3.93 -10.05
N VAL A 348 -8.09 2.67 -10.12
CA VAL A 348 -8.56 2.03 -11.37
C VAL A 348 -9.96 1.48 -11.16
N GLY A 349 -10.86 1.72 -12.13
CA GLY A 349 -12.14 1.04 -12.20
C GLY A 349 -12.08 -0.07 -13.25
N ALA A 350 -12.15 -1.33 -12.86
CA ALA A 350 -11.99 -2.44 -13.83
C ALA A 350 -13.15 -2.51 -14.84
N ALA A 351 -14.30 -1.90 -14.52
CA ALA A 351 -15.44 -1.78 -15.44
C ALA A 351 -15.40 -0.52 -16.30
N ASP A 352 -14.43 0.37 -16.14
CA ASP A 352 -14.31 1.63 -16.87
C ASP A 352 -14.42 1.43 -18.38
N ALA A 353 -15.41 2.07 -19.01
CA ALA A 353 -15.66 1.97 -20.45
C ALA A 353 -15.06 3.14 -21.28
N ASP A 354 -14.42 4.10 -20.63
CA ASP A 354 -13.75 5.25 -21.27
C ASP A 354 -12.23 5.03 -21.25
N VAL A 355 -11.60 5.11 -20.08
CA VAL A 355 -10.18 4.82 -19.85
C VAL A 355 -10.06 3.34 -19.50
N ASN A 356 -10.39 2.53 -20.50
CA ASN A 356 -10.78 1.16 -20.24
C ASN A 356 -9.63 0.20 -19.91
N GLY A 357 -8.38 0.52 -20.18
CA GLY A 357 -7.23 -0.38 -19.96
C GLY A 357 -6.98 -1.43 -21.04
N CYS A 358 -7.72 -1.42 -22.16
CA CYS A 358 -7.55 -2.40 -23.23
C CYS A 358 -6.17 -2.30 -23.91
N ALA A 359 -5.58 -3.45 -24.25
CA ALA A 359 -4.30 -3.58 -24.95
C ALA A 359 -4.18 -2.75 -26.25
N ASN A 360 -5.27 -2.55 -27.00
CA ASN A 360 -5.24 -1.76 -28.24
C ASN A 360 -5.32 -0.24 -28.04
N CYS A 361 -5.48 0.25 -26.82
CA CYS A 361 -5.58 1.67 -26.51
C CYS A 361 -4.52 2.07 -25.49
N SER A 362 -3.31 2.37 -25.96
CA SER A 362 -2.20 2.76 -25.08
C SER A 362 -2.51 4.00 -24.23
N LEU A 363 -3.24 4.98 -24.76
CA LEU A 363 -3.67 6.16 -24.00
C LEU A 363 -4.76 5.87 -22.96
N CYS A 364 -5.37 4.68 -23.00
CA CYS A 364 -6.40 4.23 -22.06
C CYS A 364 -5.83 3.32 -20.95
N GLN A 365 -4.50 3.15 -20.85
CA GLN A 365 -3.85 2.22 -19.92
C GLN A 365 -3.33 2.95 -18.67
N PRO A 366 -4.08 2.94 -17.56
CA PRO A 366 -3.76 3.80 -16.40
C PRO A 366 -2.50 3.37 -15.65
N PHE A 367 -2.18 2.07 -15.65
CA PHE A 367 -1.03 1.52 -14.92
C PHE A 367 0.32 1.99 -15.45
N HIS A 368 0.40 2.50 -16.68
CA HIS A 368 1.62 3.11 -17.20
C HIS A 368 2.16 4.22 -16.30
N LEU A 369 1.27 5.05 -15.74
CA LEU A 369 1.70 6.14 -14.88
C LEU A 369 2.19 5.63 -13.53
N LEU A 370 1.55 4.59 -12.98
CA LEU A 370 1.99 3.93 -11.74
C LEU A 370 3.38 3.35 -11.91
N ASP A 371 3.60 2.64 -13.00
CA ASP A 371 4.83 1.90 -13.19
C ASP A 371 6.04 2.79 -13.52
N ARG A 372 5.81 4.00 -14.04
CA ARG A 372 6.85 5.03 -14.23
C ARG A 372 7.30 5.70 -12.94
N ALA A 373 6.53 5.60 -11.85
CA ALA A 373 6.92 6.17 -10.56
C ALA A 373 8.15 5.44 -10.00
N THR A 374 9.12 6.20 -9.49
CA THR A 374 10.37 5.67 -8.91
C THR A 374 10.41 5.80 -7.39
N GLY A 375 9.54 6.63 -6.81
CA GLY A 375 9.30 6.71 -5.37
C GLY A 375 8.31 5.65 -4.88
N VAL A 376 7.73 5.87 -3.70
CA VAL A 376 6.63 5.04 -3.19
C VAL A 376 5.50 5.04 -4.21
N ARG A 377 5.01 3.86 -4.58
CA ARG A 377 3.94 3.72 -5.59
C ARG A 377 2.92 2.69 -5.14
N GLN A 378 1.67 2.95 -5.45
CA GLN A 378 0.56 2.09 -5.03
C GLN A 378 -0.69 2.29 -5.87
N SER A 379 -1.55 1.28 -5.92
CA SER A 379 -2.86 1.38 -6.58
C SER A 379 -3.97 0.74 -5.79
N THR A 380 -5.17 1.31 -5.94
CA THR A 380 -6.44 0.73 -5.51
C THR A 380 -7.31 0.47 -6.74
N SER A 381 -7.36 -0.78 -7.16
CA SER A 381 -8.22 -1.27 -8.23
C SER A 381 -9.57 -1.69 -7.67
N LEU A 382 -10.66 -1.14 -8.21
CA LEU A 382 -12.03 -1.45 -7.80
C LEU A 382 -12.77 -2.16 -8.93
N TYR A 383 -13.16 -3.42 -8.69
CA TYR A 383 -13.94 -4.18 -9.68
C TYR A 383 -15.38 -3.67 -9.76
N GLY A 384 -15.98 -3.77 -10.94
CA GLY A 384 -17.34 -3.27 -11.17
C GLY A 384 -17.50 -1.75 -11.26
N VAL A 385 -16.45 -0.97 -10.96
CA VAL A 385 -16.49 0.50 -10.97
C VAL A 385 -16.22 1.04 -12.38
N GLY A 386 -17.08 1.96 -12.84
CA GLY A 386 -16.93 2.65 -14.13
C GLY A 386 -16.38 4.08 -14.01
N HIS A 387 -16.02 4.69 -15.14
CA HIS A 387 -15.38 6.02 -15.19
C HIS A 387 -16.16 7.09 -14.42
N GLY A 388 -17.47 7.17 -14.67
CA GLY A 388 -18.36 8.17 -14.08
C GLY A 388 -18.77 7.86 -12.65
N ALA A 389 -18.38 6.70 -12.10
CA ALA A 389 -18.73 6.29 -10.75
C ALA A 389 -17.87 6.96 -9.67
N PHE A 390 -16.70 7.51 -10.03
CA PHE A 390 -15.79 8.22 -9.12
C PHE A 390 -16.18 9.69 -8.84
N HIS A 391 -17.30 10.19 -9.38
CA HIS A 391 -17.75 11.58 -9.16
C HIS A 391 -19.26 11.71 -9.09
N ASN A 392 -19.77 12.77 -8.45
CA ASN A 392 -21.21 13.07 -8.25
C ASN A 392 -21.91 13.68 -9.48
N GLY A 393 -21.42 13.39 -10.68
CA GLY A 393 -22.05 13.88 -11.91
C GLY A 393 -23.34 13.11 -12.19
N SER A 394 -24.34 13.76 -12.79
CA SER A 394 -25.61 13.11 -13.15
C SER A 394 -25.52 12.21 -14.39
N GLY A 395 -24.34 12.10 -15.00
CA GLY A 395 -24.07 11.22 -16.13
C GLY A 395 -24.09 9.74 -15.74
N GLY A 396 -24.06 8.87 -16.75
CA GLY A 396 -23.95 7.43 -16.56
C GLY A 396 -22.66 7.04 -15.82
N LEU A 397 -22.62 5.81 -15.31
CA LEU A 397 -21.41 5.26 -14.68
C LEU A 397 -20.27 5.04 -15.68
N VAL A 398 -20.58 4.96 -16.98
CA VAL A 398 -19.63 4.66 -18.06
C VAL A 398 -18.87 3.37 -17.72
N ALA A 399 -19.64 2.28 -17.63
CA ALA A 399 -19.18 0.99 -17.14
C ALA A 399 -19.63 -0.15 -18.05
N THR A 400 -18.80 -1.17 -18.23
CA THR A 400 -19.19 -2.46 -18.84
C THR A 400 -18.57 -3.64 -18.12
N GLY A 401 -19.28 -4.76 -18.09
CA GLY A 401 -18.86 -5.99 -17.39
C GLY A 401 -19.93 -6.50 -16.42
N PRO A 402 -19.68 -7.65 -15.76
CA PRO A 402 -20.54 -8.17 -14.71
C PRO A 402 -20.45 -7.33 -13.42
N CYS A 403 -21.28 -7.57 -12.41
CA CYS A 403 -20.98 -7.09 -11.05
C CYS A 403 -20.76 -5.57 -10.91
N LEU A 404 -21.48 -4.74 -11.68
CA LEU A 404 -21.27 -3.28 -11.68
C LEU A 404 -21.63 -2.66 -10.33
N LEU A 405 -20.71 -1.86 -9.77
CA LEU A 405 -20.94 -1.13 -8.54
C LEU A 405 -21.61 0.22 -8.82
N THR A 406 -22.49 0.61 -7.92
CA THR A 406 -23.14 1.92 -7.99
C THR A 406 -22.18 3.02 -7.54
N ARG A 407 -22.54 4.26 -7.87
CA ARG A 407 -21.79 5.45 -7.42
C ARG A 407 -21.73 5.57 -5.88
N PRO A 408 -22.82 5.36 -5.11
CA PRO A 408 -22.74 5.34 -3.65
C PRO A 408 -21.76 4.29 -3.09
N GLU A 409 -21.79 3.07 -3.63
CA GLU A 409 -20.86 1.99 -3.22
C GLU A 409 -19.42 2.36 -3.53
N THR A 410 -19.16 2.88 -4.75
CA THR A 410 -17.86 3.39 -5.16
C THR A 410 -17.35 4.47 -4.21
N HIS A 411 -18.20 5.43 -3.84
CA HIS A 411 -17.81 6.52 -2.93
C HIS A 411 -17.57 6.05 -1.49
N GLN A 412 -18.23 4.98 -1.03
CA GLN A 412 -17.93 4.38 0.28
C GLN A 412 -16.53 3.76 0.28
N LEU A 413 -16.19 2.97 -0.76
CA LEU A 413 -14.85 2.40 -0.93
C LEU A 413 -13.79 3.50 -1.07
N MET A 414 -14.03 4.48 -1.94
CA MET A 414 -13.11 5.60 -2.15
C MET A 414 -12.82 6.33 -0.84
N LYS A 415 -13.84 6.73 -0.07
CA LYS A 415 -13.61 7.41 1.21
C LYS A 415 -12.85 6.53 2.20
N GLY A 416 -13.25 5.26 2.30
CA GLY A 416 -12.63 4.28 3.18
C GLY A 416 -11.12 4.14 2.99
N TYR A 417 -10.65 4.18 1.73
CA TYR A 417 -9.22 4.10 1.39
C TYR A 417 -8.54 5.47 1.26
N LEU A 418 -9.27 6.52 0.87
CA LEU A 418 -8.71 7.86 0.68
C LEU A 418 -8.27 8.49 1.99
N LEU A 419 -8.98 8.28 3.10
CA LEU A 419 -8.56 8.82 4.39
C LEU A 419 -7.22 8.20 4.86
N PRO A 420 -7.06 6.85 4.95
CA PRO A 420 -5.77 6.22 5.21
C PRO A 420 -4.67 6.69 4.26
N LEU A 421 -4.97 6.74 2.96
CA LEU A 421 -4.04 7.22 1.94
C LEU A 421 -3.48 8.61 2.29
N VAL A 422 -4.36 9.59 2.52
CA VAL A 422 -3.94 10.96 2.83
C VAL A 422 -3.17 10.99 4.15
N LYS A 423 -3.69 10.35 5.19
CA LYS A 423 -3.08 10.28 6.54
C LYS A 423 -1.67 9.68 6.52
N ARG A 424 -1.41 8.70 5.67
CA ARG A 424 -0.07 8.10 5.54
C ARG A 424 0.96 9.14 5.10
N TYR A 425 0.65 9.96 4.09
CA TYR A 425 1.65 10.87 3.51
C TYR A 425 1.70 12.24 4.19
N THR A 426 0.63 12.71 4.81
CA THR A 426 0.62 13.98 5.54
C THR A 426 1.11 13.86 6.97
N GLU A 427 0.80 12.73 7.62
CA GLU A 427 1.01 12.57 9.07
C GLU A 427 1.95 11.42 9.41
N GLY A 428 2.44 10.66 8.41
CA GLY A 428 3.21 9.44 8.65
C GLY A 428 2.39 8.37 9.37
N ASN A 429 1.05 8.45 9.32
CA ASN A 429 0.17 7.68 10.18
C ASN A 429 0.42 6.16 10.02
N ILE A 430 0.77 5.50 11.13
CA ILE A 430 1.19 4.10 11.16
C ILE A 430 0.06 3.14 10.76
N PRO A 431 -1.14 3.18 11.38
CA PRO A 431 -2.19 2.22 11.05
C PRO A 431 -2.79 2.43 9.65
N ALA A 432 -2.61 3.61 9.04
CA ALA A 432 -2.99 3.83 7.66
C ALA A 432 -2.37 2.82 6.69
N LYS A 433 -1.14 2.36 6.96
CA LYS A 433 -0.37 1.52 6.05
C LYS A 433 -1.03 0.15 5.81
N ASP A 434 -1.68 -0.43 6.83
CA ASP A 434 -2.37 -1.72 6.67
C ASP A 434 -3.51 -1.65 5.64
N PHE A 435 -4.12 -0.48 5.44
CA PHE A 435 -5.14 -0.27 4.39
C PHE A 435 -4.56 -0.18 2.97
N LEU A 436 -3.24 -0.06 2.82
CA LEU A 436 -2.63 0.22 1.50
C LEU A 436 -2.13 -1.05 0.80
N TRP A 437 -1.93 -2.14 1.54
CA TRP A 437 -1.36 -3.37 0.98
C TRP A 437 -2.02 -4.65 1.47
N ARG A 438 -2.71 -4.66 2.62
CA ARG A 438 -3.29 -5.92 3.13
C ARG A 438 -4.45 -6.36 2.24
N PRO A 439 -4.58 -7.66 1.93
CA PRO A 439 -5.63 -8.16 1.06
C PRO A 439 -7.03 -7.77 1.55
N TYR A 440 -7.89 -7.35 0.62
CA TYR A 440 -9.24 -6.88 0.91
C TYR A 440 -10.07 -7.89 1.69
N GLU A 441 -9.93 -9.16 1.34
CA GLU A 441 -10.65 -10.29 1.94
C GLU A 441 -10.35 -10.45 3.44
N LYS A 442 -9.19 -9.95 3.89
CA LYS A 442 -8.73 -10.04 5.27
C LYS A 442 -8.93 -8.73 6.03
N PHE A 443 -8.61 -7.61 5.39
CA PHE A 443 -8.63 -6.30 6.02
C PHE A 443 -9.07 -5.24 5.02
N HIS A 444 -10.16 -4.55 5.37
CA HIS A 444 -10.72 -3.48 4.57
C HIS A 444 -11.33 -2.41 5.49
N PRO A 445 -11.58 -1.18 5.01
CA PRO A 445 -12.35 -0.18 5.73
C PRO A 445 -13.68 -0.74 6.26
N ASP A 446 -14.00 -0.52 7.52
CA ASP A 446 -15.30 -0.96 8.06
C ASP A 446 -16.47 -0.15 7.47
N GLY A 447 -17.63 -0.81 7.36
CA GLY A 447 -18.86 -0.21 6.83
C GLY A 447 -18.84 0.15 5.33
N VAL A 448 -17.90 -0.40 4.56
CA VAL A 448 -17.94 -0.42 3.09
C VAL A 448 -18.68 -1.65 2.56
N PRO A 449 -19.10 -1.68 1.28
CA PRO A 449 -19.76 -2.84 0.69
C PRO A 449 -18.90 -4.11 0.71
N THR A 450 -19.44 -5.25 1.16
CA THR A 450 -18.71 -6.54 1.29
C THR A 450 -19.40 -7.72 0.60
N HIS A 451 -20.33 -7.46 -0.32
CA HIS A 451 -20.97 -8.52 -1.09
C HIS A 451 -20.03 -9.08 -2.16
N GLU A 452 -20.35 -10.25 -2.71
CA GLU A 452 -19.53 -11.04 -3.65
C GLU A 452 -19.05 -10.31 -4.93
N CYS A 453 -19.64 -9.16 -5.27
CA CYS A 453 -19.23 -8.36 -6.42
C CYS A 453 -18.08 -7.39 -6.10
N VAL A 454 -17.79 -7.16 -4.82
CA VAL A 454 -16.79 -6.18 -4.38
C VAL A 454 -15.45 -6.87 -4.26
N VAL A 455 -14.58 -6.57 -5.20
CA VAL A 455 -13.18 -6.95 -5.17
C VAL A 455 -12.37 -5.66 -5.21
N VAL A 456 -11.45 -5.53 -4.27
CA VAL A 456 -10.46 -4.45 -4.23
C VAL A 456 -9.10 -5.10 -4.36
N ASN A 457 -8.39 -4.73 -5.41
CA ASN A 457 -7.03 -5.21 -5.63
C ASN A 457 -6.03 -4.11 -5.27
N LEU A 458 -5.03 -4.44 -4.46
CA LEU A 458 -4.08 -3.49 -3.90
C LEU A 458 -2.65 -3.82 -4.34
N GLU A 459 -2.00 -2.83 -4.94
CA GLU A 459 -0.57 -2.86 -5.26
C GLU A 459 0.13 -1.82 -4.40
N TYR A 460 1.29 -2.16 -3.84
CA TYR A 460 2.08 -1.28 -3.00
C TYR A 460 3.58 -1.61 -3.12
N ASN A 461 4.41 -0.59 -3.28
CA ASN A 461 5.86 -0.67 -3.35
C ASN A 461 6.46 0.56 -2.63
N GLU A 462 7.43 0.31 -1.73
CA GLU A 462 8.07 1.33 -0.88
C GLU A 462 9.03 2.27 -1.63
N GLY A 463 9.26 2.04 -2.91
CA GLY A 463 10.18 2.82 -3.74
C GLY A 463 11.65 2.53 -3.45
N ALA A 464 12.52 3.05 -4.31
CA ALA A 464 13.95 2.74 -4.29
C ALA A 464 14.72 3.28 -3.06
N GLU A 465 14.16 4.25 -2.33
CA GLU A 465 14.81 4.89 -1.17
C GLU A 465 14.58 4.16 0.15
N SER A 466 13.74 3.13 0.16
CA SER A 466 13.32 2.37 1.35
C SER A 466 14.37 1.42 1.94
N MET A 467 15.59 1.41 1.40
CA MET A 467 16.69 0.51 1.79
C MET A 467 16.34 -1.00 1.71
N ASN A 468 15.40 -1.36 0.85
CA ASN A 468 15.03 -2.74 0.58
C ASN A 468 16.22 -3.57 0.07
N PHE A 469 16.16 -4.87 0.31
CA PHE A 469 16.95 -5.83 -0.43
C PHE A 469 16.16 -6.34 -1.64
N VAL A 470 16.39 -5.74 -2.80
CA VAL A 470 15.85 -6.25 -4.06
C VAL A 470 16.58 -7.53 -4.44
N VAL A 471 15.88 -8.67 -4.41
CA VAL A 471 16.40 -9.96 -4.88
C VAL A 471 16.34 -9.97 -6.41
N ASP A 472 15.16 -9.68 -6.98
CA ASP A 472 14.96 -9.54 -8.41
C ASP A 472 13.86 -8.51 -8.72
N ASP A 473 14.23 -7.43 -9.41
CA ASP A 473 13.29 -6.48 -10.02
C ASP A 473 13.06 -6.79 -11.50
N PHE A 474 13.68 -7.84 -12.03
CA PHE A 474 13.61 -8.28 -13.41
C PHE A 474 14.01 -7.25 -14.48
N GLN A 475 14.62 -6.11 -14.12
CA GLN A 475 15.04 -5.09 -15.08
C GLN A 475 16.37 -5.47 -15.73
N SER A 476 17.29 -6.09 -14.98
CA SER A 476 18.57 -6.60 -15.48
C SER A 476 19.17 -7.67 -14.57
N PRO A 477 19.96 -8.66 -15.07
CA PRO A 477 20.28 -8.93 -16.46
C PRO A 477 19.08 -9.49 -17.25
N PRO A 478 19.12 -9.56 -18.59
CA PRO A 478 18.02 -10.14 -19.38
C PRO A 478 17.85 -11.66 -19.20
N SER A 479 18.77 -12.32 -18.47
CA SER A 479 18.69 -13.75 -18.18
C SER A 479 17.48 -14.07 -17.30
N THR A 480 16.95 -15.29 -17.44
CA THR A 480 15.98 -15.90 -16.52
C THR A 480 16.65 -16.75 -15.44
N SER A 481 17.96 -16.96 -15.53
CA SER A 481 18.72 -17.84 -14.62
C SER A 481 19.57 -17.10 -13.60
N ILE A 482 19.48 -15.76 -13.57
CA ILE A 482 20.24 -14.89 -12.67
C ILE A 482 19.32 -13.74 -12.26
N SER A 483 19.23 -13.48 -10.97
CA SER A 483 18.41 -12.42 -10.39
C SER A 483 19.09 -11.06 -10.51
N SER A 484 18.35 -9.98 -10.27
CA SER A 484 18.90 -8.63 -10.33
C SER A 484 19.97 -8.37 -9.26
N SER A 485 19.90 -9.05 -8.12
CA SER A 485 20.96 -9.06 -7.09
C SER A 485 22.20 -9.89 -7.48
N GLY A 486 22.11 -10.72 -8.52
CA GLY A 486 23.21 -11.56 -9.02
C GLY A 486 23.19 -13.02 -8.55
N GLY A 487 22.19 -13.43 -7.77
CA GLY A 487 22.00 -14.82 -7.35
C GLY A 487 21.50 -15.71 -8.48
N ALA A 488 21.78 -17.02 -8.43
CA ALA A 488 21.22 -17.97 -9.38
C ALA A 488 19.69 -18.07 -9.25
N VAL A 489 19.01 -18.18 -10.38
CA VAL A 489 17.59 -18.49 -10.44
C VAL A 489 17.43 -19.87 -11.08
N THR A 490 16.81 -20.79 -10.36
CA THR A 490 16.57 -22.16 -10.83
C THR A 490 15.09 -22.48 -10.79
N TYR A 491 14.59 -23.21 -11.78
CA TYR A 491 13.16 -23.45 -11.91
C TYR A 491 12.83 -24.66 -12.76
N ASP A 492 11.65 -25.22 -12.54
CA ASP A 492 11.02 -26.20 -13.41
C ASP A 492 9.58 -25.83 -13.81
N VAL A 493 9.12 -24.63 -13.44
CA VAL A 493 7.89 -24.03 -14.00
C VAL A 493 7.95 -23.95 -15.53
N GLU A 494 6.80 -24.05 -16.17
CA GLU A 494 6.69 -24.14 -17.62
C GLU A 494 6.57 -22.75 -18.26
N ASN A 495 7.03 -22.64 -19.51
CA ASN A 495 6.88 -21.44 -20.36
C ASN A 495 7.34 -20.12 -19.70
N LEU A 496 8.35 -20.19 -18.84
CA LEU A 496 8.92 -19.01 -18.19
C LEU A 496 9.49 -18.04 -19.22
N THR A 497 9.01 -16.80 -19.21
CA THR A 497 9.44 -15.73 -20.10
C THR A 497 9.68 -14.45 -19.32
N LYS A 498 10.88 -13.88 -19.44
CA LYS A 498 11.20 -12.52 -18.99
C LYS A 498 11.00 -11.53 -20.13
N GLY A 499 10.31 -10.42 -19.89
CA GLY A 499 9.94 -9.49 -20.95
C GLY A 499 9.35 -8.19 -20.42
N VAL A 500 9.17 -7.23 -21.33
CA VAL A 500 8.48 -5.97 -21.01
C VAL A 500 7.03 -6.30 -20.65
N LEU A 501 6.49 -5.68 -19.61
CA LEU A 501 5.11 -5.87 -19.12
C LEU A 501 4.09 -5.16 -20.04
N HIS A 502 4.12 -5.53 -21.32
CA HIS A 502 3.36 -4.94 -22.41
C HIS A 502 2.80 -6.03 -23.33
N ASP A 503 1.48 -6.03 -23.51
CA ASP A 503 0.73 -6.82 -24.48
C ASP A 503 1.03 -6.31 -25.90
N ARG A 504 1.57 -7.18 -26.75
CA ARG A 504 2.15 -6.78 -28.05
C ARG A 504 1.17 -6.92 -29.21
N ASP A 505 0.15 -7.75 -29.07
CA ASP A 505 -0.81 -8.01 -30.15
C ASP A 505 -2.07 -7.14 -30.06
N GLY A 506 -2.23 -6.39 -28.97
CA GLY A 506 -3.30 -5.42 -28.77
C GLY A 506 -4.62 -6.07 -28.40
N THR A 507 -4.63 -7.32 -27.92
CA THR A 507 -5.86 -8.02 -27.55
C THR A 507 -5.62 -8.95 -26.37
N PHE A 508 -6.53 -8.98 -25.40
CA PHE A 508 -6.50 -9.98 -24.32
C PHE A 508 -6.91 -11.40 -24.76
N THR A 509 -6.84 -11.70 -26.06
CA THR A 509 -7.13 -13.05 -26.55
C THR A 509 -5.86 -13.85 -26.39
N TRP A 510 -5.85 -14.82 -25.48
CA TRP A 510 -4.66 -15.62 -25.24
C TRP A 510 -4.13 -16.28 -26.53
N VAL A 511 -2.84 -16.06 -26.80
CA VAL A 511 -2.07 -16.74 -27.84
C VAL A 511 -0.67 -17.04 -27.33
N THR A 512 -0.12 -18.19 -27.70
CA THR A 512 1.23 -18.61 -27.25
C THR A 512 2.36 -17.76 -27.85
N SER A 513 2.11 -17.04 -28.95
CA SER A 513 3.08 -16.15 -29.59
C SER A 513 3.32 -14.85 -28.84
N ASP A 514 2.44 -14.47 -27.92
CA ASP A 514 2.63 -13.32 -27.03
C ASP A 514 2.58 -13.77 -25.56
N PRO A 515 3.72 -14.19 -24.97
CA PRO A 515 3.76 -14.66 -23.59
C PRO A 515 3.27 -13.62 -22.57
N MET A 516 3.39 -12.32 -22.89
CA MET A 516 3.01 -11.18 -22.05
C MET A 516 1.57 -10.70 -22.29
N ASN A 517 0.74 -11.53 -22.95
CA ASN A 517 -0.67 -11.21 -23.20
C ASN A 517 -1.40 -10.79 -21.91
N GLY A 518 -2.17 -9.70 -22.00
CA GLY A 518 -2.86 -9.08 -20.88
C GLY A 518 -2.04 -8.08 -20.05
N MET A 519 -0.71 -8.03 -20.21
CA MET A 519 0.11 -7.07 -19.47
C MET A 519 -0.10 -5.65 -20.02
N THR A 520 -0.59 -4.74 -19.18
CA THR A 520 -0.84 -3.33 -19.55
C THR A 520 -0.25 -2.36 -18.53
N VAL A 521 0.74 -2.86 -17.80
CA VAL A 521 1.48 -2.12 -16.76
C VAL A 521 2.50 -1.19 -17.40
N GLY A 522 3.16 -1.64 -18.47
CA GLY A 522 4.03 -0.84 -19.32
C GLY A 522 3.48 -0.68 -20.74
N GLY A 523 3.74 0.48 -21.34
CA GLY A 523 3.47 0.74 -22.74
C GLY A 523 4.63 0.28 -23.65
N ALA A 524 4.41 0.34 -24.97
CA ALA A 524 5.44 -0.02 -25.96
C ALA A 524 6.72 0.83 -25.87
N SER A 525 6.61 2.04 -25.31
CA SER A 525 7.74 2.97 -25.08
C SER A 525 8.31 2.90 -23.67
N ASP A 526 7.70 2.11 -22.78
CA ASP A 526 8.21 1.87 -21.43
C ASP A 526 9.18 0.68 -21.45
N SER A 527 10.00 0.57 -20.40
CA SER A 527 11.07 -0.43 -20.33
C SER A 527 10.87 -1.48 -19.25
N THR A 528 9.86 -1.34 -18.40
CA THR A 528 9.67 -2.18 -17.23
C THR A 528 9.38 -3.61 -17.61
N ARG A 529 10.09 -4.51 -16.95
CA ARG A 529 10.05 -5.94 -17.19
C ARG A 529 9.54 -6.68 -15.96
N GLY A 530 9.05 -7.88 -16.21
CA GLY A 530 8.78 -8.89 -15.20
C GLY A 530 8.93 -10.27 -15.84
N ILE A 531 8.50 -11.30 -15.12
CA ILE A 531 8.41 -12.66 -15.66
C ILE A 531 6.96 -13.14 -15.71
N VAL A 532 6.68 -14.05 -16.63
CA VAL A 532 5.44 -14.84 -16.69
C VAL A 532 5.81 -16.31 -16.82
N PHE A 533 5.06 -17.18 -16.16
CA PHE A 533 5.26 -18.64 -16.19
C PHE A 533 3.97 -19.36 -15.79
N GLU A 534 3.96 -20.68 -15.92
CA GLU A 534 2.78 -21.50 -15.63
C GLU A 534 3.08 -22.87 -15.01
N TRP A 535 2.03 -23.47 -14.45
CA TRP A 535 2.03 -24.84 -13.94
C TRP A 535 0.67 -25.50 -14.19
N ASN A 536 0.69 -26.82 -14.38
CA ASN A 536 -0.49 -27.59 -14.78
C ASN A 536 -0.56 -28.92 -14.02
N ASN A 537 -1.31 -28.93 -12.91
CA ASN A 537 -1.59 -30.08 -12.06
C ASN A 537 -0.36 -30.93 -11.72
N ALA A 538 0.77 -30.27 -11.54
CA ALA A 538 2.05 -30.85 -11.16
C ALA A 538 2.75 -29.86 -10.24
N ASP A 539 3.44 -30.39 -9.25
CA ASP A 539 4.25 -29.59 -8.34
C ASP A 539 5.45 -29.01 -9.09
N ARG A 540 5.69 -27.70 -8.95
CA ARG A 540 6.72 -26.92 -9.64
C ARG A 540 7.37 -25.93 -8.68
N THR A 541 8.55 -25.45 -9.06
CA THR A 541 9.37 -24.55 -8.26
C THR A 541 9.98 -23.43 -9.10
N LEU A 542 10.10 -22.26 -8.48
CA LEU A 542 10.93 -21.14 -8.92
C LEU A 542 11.74 -20.64 -7.72
N SER A 543 13.05 -20.84 -7.77
CA SER A 543 13.98 -20.63 -6.67
C SER A 543 14.93 -19.47 -6.98
N PHE A 544 15.06 -18.55 -6.03
CA PHE A 544 16.00 -17.45 -6.05
C PHE A 544 17.07 -17.66 -4.98
N GLU A 545 18.33 -17.78 -5.40
CA GLU A 545 19.47 -17.79 -4.49
C GLU A 545 19.65 -16.40 -3.85
N ILE A 546 19.85 -16.39 -2.53
CA ILE A 546 20.28 -15.20 -1.81
C ILE A 546 21.79 -15.11 -1.88
N VAL A 547 22.28 -13.98 -2.41
CA VAL A 547 23.73 -13.76 -2.58
C VAL A 547 24.46 -13.83 -1.24
N PRO A 548 25.71 -14.37 -1.20
CA PRO A 548 26.43 -14.60 0.05
C PRO A 548 26.58 -13.38 0.96
N GLU A 549 26.63 -12.18 0.38
CA GLU A 549 26.77 -10.91 1.12
C GLU A 549 25.47 -10.46 1.82
N ARG A 550 24.33 -11.12 1.55
CA ARG A 550 22.99 -10.73 2.02
C ARG A 550 22.22 -11.86 2.71
N THR A 551 22.89 -12.92 3.17
CA THR A 551 22.23 -14.06 3.82
C THR A 551 21.64 -13.71 5.20
N ASN A 552 22.12 -12.66 5.86
CA ASN A 552 21.49 -12.15 7.07
C ASN A 552 20.29 -11.26 6.74
N LEU A 553 19.10 -11.81 6.94
CA LEU A 553 17.82 -11.16 6.69
C LEU A 553 17.08 -10.77 7.98
N SER A 554 17.69 -11.01 9.16
CA SER A 554 17.06 -10.74 10.47
C SER A 554 16.72 -9.27 10.72
N GLY A 555 17.30 -8.35 9.95
CA GLY A 555 16.98 -6.92 10.03
C GLY A 555 15.78 -6.48 9.19
N PHE A 556 15.20 -7.35 8.34
CA PHE A 556 14.02 -7.05 7.54
C PHE A 556 12.74 -7.51 8.24
N LYS A 557 11.62 -6.82 7.98
CA LYS A 557 10.32 -7.15 8.56
C LYS A 557 9.51 -8.08 7.66
N TYR A 558 9.50 -7.82 6.35
CA TYR A 558 8.72 -8.61 5.39
C TYR A 558 9.55 -9.08 4.20
N PHE A 559 9.25 -10.29 3.73
CA PHE A 559 9.45 -10.68 2.34
C PHE A 559 8.26 -10.20 1.52
N SER A 560 8.51 -9.54 0.39
CA SER A 560 7.50 -8.89 -0.45
C SER A 560 7.69 -9.26 -1.92
N PHE A 561 6.59 -9.39 -2.65
CA PHE A 561 6.58 -9.51 -4.11
C PHE A 561 5.23 -9.05 -4.65
N ARG A 562 5.18 -8.69 -5.95
CA ARG A 562 3.92 -8.46 -6.65
C ARG A 562 3.64 -9.56 -7.66
N ALA A 563 2.39 -10.02 -7.73
CA ALA A 563 1.96 -10.99 -8.72
C ALA A 563 0.60 -10.63 -9.35
N ALA A 564 0.35 -11.13 -10.56
CA ALA A 564 -0.90 -10.93 -11.29
C ALA A 564 -1.31 -12.22 -11.99
N GLN A 565 -2.58 -12.59 -12.00
CA GLN A 565 -3.06 -13.68 -12.84
C GLN A 565 -3.10 -13.29 -14.32
N ALA A 566 -2.66 -14.19 -15.20
CA ALA A 566 -2.75 -13.97 -16.65
C ALA A 566 -4.21 -14.08 -17.13
N THR A 567 -4.67 -13.07 -17.83
CA THR A 567 -6.02 -13.00 -18.37
C THR A 567 -6.26 -14.03 -19.46
N ARG A 568 -7.45 -14.65 -19.44
CA ARG A 568 -7.99 -15.57 -20.45
C ARG A 568 -7.11 -16.79 -20.80
N HIS A 569 -6.06 -17.06 -20.02
CA HIS A 569 -5.20 -18.21 -20.22
C HIS A 569 -5.95 -19.51 -19.88
N PRO A 570 -5.81 -20.61 -20.64
CA PRO A 570 -6.48 -21.88 -20.34
C PRO A 570 -6.30 -22.37 -18.89
N LEU A 571 -5.12 -22.15 -18.30
CA LEU A 571 -4.81 -22.55 -16.92
C LEU A 571 -5.34 -21.57 -15.84
N THR A 572 -5.75 -20.35 -16.22
CA THR A 572 -6.42 -19.42 -15.30
C THR A 572 -7.94 -19.50 -15.42
N ILE A 573 -8.48 -19.82 -16.60
CA ILE A 573 -9.93 -19.95 -16.82
C ILE A 573 -10.50 -21.34 -16.51
N ILE A 574 -9.65 -22.38 -16.42
CA ILE A 574 -10.11 -23.72 -15.99
C ILE A 574 -10.77 -23.67 -14.61
N GLU A 575 -10.29 -22.77 -13.75
CA GLU A 575 -10.83 -22.48 -12.43
C GLU A 575 -10.80 -20.96 -12.19
N LEU A 576 -11.94 -20.29 -12.31
CA LEU A 576 -12.05 -18.84 -12.08
C LEU A 576 -12.06 -18.53 -10.56
N ALA A 577 -10.88 -18.53 -9.95
CA ALA A 577 -10.67 -18.31 -8.53
C ALA A 577 -9.32 -17.62 -8.28
N SER A 578 -9.07 -17.17 -7.05
CA SER A 578 -7.74 -16.68 -6.66
C SER A 578 -6.70 -17.79 -6.74
N ARG A 579 -5.42 -17.42 -6.92
CA ARG A 579 -4.30 -18.36 -7.04
C ARG A 579 -3.41 -18.30 -5.82
N ALA A 580 -3.46 -19.37 -5.04
CA ALA A 580 -2.60 -19.56 -3.88
C ALA A 580 -1.42 -20.46 -4.25
N PHE A 581 -0.28 -20.19 -3.66
CA PHE A 581 0.95 -20.98 -3.74
C PHE A 581 1.75 -20.79 -2.44
N THR A 582 2.82 -21.56 -2.27
CA THR A 582 3.64 -21.53 -1.07
C THR A 582 4.95 -20.79 -1.32
N VAL A 583 5.35 -19.97 -0.36
CA VAL A 583 6.69 -19.36 -0.31
C VAL A 583 7.48 -20.05 0.79
N LEU A 584 8.71 -20.47 0.48
CA LEU A 584 9.60 -21.17 1.38
C LEU A 584 10.92 -20.38 1.52
N LEU A 585 11.39 -20.23 2.76
CA LEU A 585 12.73 -19.75 3.07
C LEU A 585 13.60 -20.95 3.47
N ARG A 586 14.85 -20.97 2.99
CA ARG A 586 15.83 -22.01 3.33
C ARG A 586 17.14 -21.39 3.80
N ASP A 587 17.66 -21.90 4.91
CA ASP A 587 18.95 -21.47 5.47
C ASP A 587 20.14 -22.31 4.99
N GLY A 588 21.35 -21.85 5.32
CA GLY A 588 22.61 -22.51 4.93
C GLY A 588 22.84 -23.87 5.59
N ASN A 589 22.04 -24.26 6.60
CA ASN A 589 22.03 -25.60 7.19
C ASN A 589 21.02 -26.53 6.50
N GLY A 590 20.25 -26.02 5.53
CA GLY A 590 19.21 -26.75 4.82
C GLY A 590 17.89 -26.83 5.59
N VAL A 591 17.73 -26.07 6.68
CA VAL A 591 16.43 -25.96 7.38
C VAL A 591 15.54 -25.02 6.57
N SER A 592 14.26 -25.36 6.49
CA SER A 592 13.28 -24.55 5.77
C SER A 592 12.00 -24.34 6.58
N SER A 593 11.33 -23.23 6.26
CA SER A 593 9.98 -22.93 6.73
C SER A 593 9.20 -22.33 5.57
N SER A 594 7.89 -22.61 5.50
CA SER A 594 7.07 -22.19 4.38
C SER A 594 5.70 -21.70 4.80
N ILE A 595 5.20 -20.71 4.06
CA ILE A 595 3.89 -20.08 4.27
C ILE A 595 3.13 -20.14 2.96
N ASN A 596 1.93 -20.72 2.99
CA ASN A 596 1.00 -20.60 1.88
C ASN A 596 0.36 -19.21 1.91
N ILE A 597 0.42 -18.48 0.79
CA ILE A 597 -0.08 -17.09 0.77
C ILE A 597 -1.58 -17.01 1.09
N GLY A 598 -2.35 -18.04 0.72
CA GLY A 598 -3.78 -18.12 1.01
C GLY A 598 -4.11 -18.22 2.51
N ALA A 599 -3.14 -18.56 3.37
CA ALA A 599 -3.34 -18.56 4.82
C ALA A 599 -3.58 -17.15 5.40
N LEU A 600 -3.14 -16.10 4.70
CA LEU A 600 -3.30 -14.70 5.10
C LEU A 600 -4.61 -14.07 4.60
N GLY A 601 -5.54 -14.89 4.09
CA GLY A 601 -6.85 -14.45 3.61
C GLY A 601 -6.84 -13.87 2.20
N GLY A 602 -5.67 -13.52 1.65
CA GLY A 602 -5.49 -13.10 0.27
C GLY A 602 -4.66 -14.10 -0.54
N ALA A 603 -5.07 -14.33 -1.78
CA ALA A 603 -4.32 -15.05 -2.79
C ALA A 603 -4.50 -14.28 -4.10
N ILE A 604 -3.72 -14.56 -5.14
CA ILE A 604 -3.69 -13.66 -6.30
C ILE A 604 -5.06 -13.63 -6.99
N ALA A 605 -5.74 -12.49 -7.01
CA ALA A 605 -7.11 -12.33 -7.50
C ALA A 605 -7.20 -12.61 -9.01
N PRO A 606 -8.31 -13.18 -9.49
CA PRO A 606 -8.53 -13.34 -10.92
C PRO A 606 -8.80 -11.97 -11.57
N PRO A 607 -8.43 -11.75 -12.85
CA PRO A 607 -8.77 -10.52 -13.54
C PRO A 607 -10.29 -10.31 -13.58
N TYR A 608 -10.74 -9.06 -13.57
CA TYR A 608 -12.16 -8.75 -13.66
C TYR A 608 -12.79 -9.35 -14.92
N GLN A 609 -13.91 -10.07 -14.76
CA GLN A 609 -14.49 -10.94 -15.80
C GLN A 609 -15.30 -10.20 -16.87
N ARG A 610 -14.71 -9.13 -17.42
CA ARG A 610 -15.26 -8.30 -18.49
C ARG A 610 -14.95 -8.89 -19.87
N THR A 611 -15.87 -8.69 -20.80
CA THR A 611 -15.71 -9.04 -22.21
C THR A 611 -15.39 -7.81 -23.07
N GLY A 612 -14.94 -8.02 -24.31
CA GLY A 612 -14.38 -6.97 -25.16
C GLY A 612 -12.85 -7.02 -25.16
N CYS A 613 -12.18 -6.23 -25.99
CA CYS A 613 -10.71 -6.31 -26.15
C CYS A 613 -10.24 -7.75 -26.46
N GLY A 614 -10.84 -8.39 -27.47
CA GLY A 614 -10.59 -9.79 -27.83
C GLY A 614 -11.73 -10.76 -27.51
N THR A 615 -11.44 -12.05 -27.62
CA THR A 615 -12.37 -13.16 -27.35
C THR A 615 -12.20 -13.69 -25.92
N GLY A 616 -13.33 -13.98 -25.25
CA GLY A 616 -13.36 -14.49 -23.88
C GLY A 616 -13.73 -13.43 -22.83
N ALA A 617 -13.66 -13.82 -21.57
CA ALA A 617 -13.87 -12.95 -20.40
C ALA A 617 -12.61 -12.90 -19.53
N GLY A 618 -12.34 -11.73 -18.96
CA GLY A 618 -11.10 -11.39 -18.25
C GLY A 618 -10.53 -10.08 -18.78
N TRP A 619 -10.05 -9.22 -17.89
CA TRP A 619 -9.49 -7.90 -18.24
C TRP A 619 -7.97 -7.87 -18.12
N GLY A 620 -7.33 -6.69 -18.07
CA GLY A 620 -5.87 -6.59 -17.93
C GLY A 620 -5.33 -7.37 -16.72
N ASN A 621 -4.07 -7.79 -16.80
CA ASN A 621 -3.38 -8.42 -15.68
C ASN A 621 -3.04 -7.32 -14.67
N GLU A 622 -3.71 -7.30 -13.53
CA GLU A 622 -3.52 -6.31 -12.47
C GLU A 622 -2.66 -6.93 -11.37
N PHE A 623 -1.52 -6.29 -11.06
CA PHE A 623 -0.65 -6.75 -9.99
C PHE A 623 -1.27 -6.46 -8.63
N GLU A 624 -0.89 -7.29 -7.67
CA GLU A 624 -1.18 -7.11 -6.26
C GLU A 624 0.06 -7.45 -5.44
N THR A 625 0.23 -6.77 -4.31
CA THR A 625 1.40 -6.98 -3.45
C THR A 625 1.09 -7.99 -2.35
N ILE A 626 1.93 -9.01 -2.23
CA ILE A 626 1.92 -9.95 -1.11
C ILE A 626 3.12 -9.67 -0.22
N ARG A 627 2.87 -9.56 1.09
CA ARG A 627 3.93 -9.39 2.10
C ARG A 627 3.80 -10.47 3.18
N LEU A 628 4.88 -11.20 3.41
CA LEU A 628 5.00 -12.25 4.41
C LEU A 628 5.98 -11.79 5.48
N ARG A 629 5.54 -11.72 6.73
CA ARG A 629 6.39 -11.29 7.84
C ARG A 629 7.46 -12.33 8.11
N LEU A 630 8.72 -11.93 8.19
CA LEU A 630 9.84 -12.88 8.33
C LEU A 630 9.80 -13.67 9.65
N SER A 631 9.36 -13.02 10.73
CA SER A 631 9.20 -13.68 12.02
C SER A 631 8.17 -14.80 12.01
N ASP A 632 7.21 -14.77 11.09
CA ASP A 632 6.14 -15.77 11.03
C ASP A 632 6.67 -17.13 10.56
N PHE A 633 7.73 -17.12 9.75
CA PHE A 633 8.46 -18.34 9.36
C PHE A 633 9.15 -19.02 10.55
N LEU A 634 9.30 -18.34 11.69
CA LEU A 634 9.91 -18.89 12.91
C LEU A 634 8.89 -19.56 13.83
N ASN A 635 7.59 -19.36 13.59
CA ASN A 635 6.55 -19.87 14.47
C ASN A 635 6.60 -21.39 14.57
N ASN A 636 6.24 -21.88 15.75
CA ASN A 636 6.25 -23.27 16.18
C ASN A 636 7.63 -23.93 16.13
N GLY A 637 8.69 -23.14 16.28
CA GLY A 637 10.07 -23.62 16.32
C GLY A 637 10.52 -24.27 15.03
N SER A 638 10.25 -23.63 13.89
CA SER A 638 10.66 -24.13 12.56
C SER A 638 12.18 -24.44 12.47
N GLY A 639 12.98 -23.80 13.33
CA GLY A 639 14.44 -23.95 13.36
C GLY A 639 15.17 -23.15 12.28
N LEU A 640 14.43 -22.41 11.44
CA LEU A 640 14.99 -21.55 10.40
C LEU A 640 15.88 -20.45 11.01
N ASP A 641 17.08 -20.29 10.48
CA ASP A 641 18.00 -19.21 10.86
C ASP A 641 17.91 -18.02 9.88
N LEU A 642 17.22 -16.95 10.30
CA LEU A 642 17.13 -15.71 9.51
C LEU A 642 18.47 -14.99 9.33
N THR A 643 19.51 -15.34 10.09
CA THR A 643 20.84 -14.74 9.94
C THR A 643 21.66 -15.39 8.82
N ASN A 644 21.16 -16.48 8.21
CA ASN A 644 21.86 -17.25 7.20
C ASN A 644 20.92 -17.87 6.15
N VAL A 645 19.96 -17.10 5.64
CA VAL A 645 19.05 -17.51 4.55
C VAL A 645 19.82 -17.55 3.23
N VAL A 646 19.71 -18.65 2.49
CA VAL A 646 20.44 -18.87 1.23
C VAL A 646 19.53 -18.97 0.01
N ALA A 647 18.23 -19.17 0.20
CA ALA A 647 17.28 -19.22 -0.91
C ALA A 647 15.86 -18.84 -0.49
N VAL A 648 15.11 -18.30 -1.46
CA VAL A 648 13.66 -18.17 -1.42
C VAL A 648 13.07 -18.99 -2.56
N ASP A 649 12.17 -19.90 -2.23
CA ASP A 649 11.54 -20.80 -3.18
C ASP A 649 10.03 -20.49 -3.27
N PHE A 650 9.54 -20.28 -4.48
CA PHE A 650 8.12 -20.24 -4.79
C PHE A 650 7.70 -21.64 -5.25
N GLU A 651 6.78 -22.27 -4.53
CA GLU A 651 6.30 -23.63 -4.76
C GLU A 651 4.86 -23.62 -5.25
N PHE A 652 4.61 -24.21 -6.42
CA PHE A 652 3.32 -24.22 -7.12
C PHE A 652 2.81 -25.65 -7.32
N GLY A 653 1.51 -25.81 -7.52
CA GLY A 653 0.89 -27.10 -7.80
C GLY A 653 0.03 -27.65 -6.65
N PRO A 654 -0.58 -28.83 -6.83
CA PRO A 654 -1.58 -29.37 -5.91
C PRO A 654 -1.09 -29.59 -4.48
N SER A 655 0.22 -29.77 -4.25
CA SER A 655 0.77 -29.89 -2.88
C SER A 655 0.99 -28.54 -2.19
N TYR A 656 1.01 -27.44 -2.95
CA TYR A 656 1.43 -26.12 -2.49
C TYR A 656 0.37 -25.04 -2.67
N GLY A 657 -0.83 -25.38 -3.12
CA GLY A 657 -1.93 -24.44 -3.32
C GLY A 657 -2.77 -24.80 -4.54
N SER A 658 -2.98 -23.82 -5.42
CA SER A 658 -3.78 -24.01 -6.63
C SER A 658 -3.11 -24.99 -7.59
N ALA A 659 -3.88 -25.95 -8.11
CA ALA A 659 -3.35 -26.98 -9.01
C ALA A 659 -2.94 -26.44 -10.39
N TYR A 660 -3.53 -25.32 -10.83
CA TYR A 660 -3.30 -24.71 -12.14
C TYR A 660 -3.03 -23.22 -12.00
N GLY A 661 -2.19 -22.66 -12.86
CA GLY A 661 -2.05 -21.22 -12.94
C GLY A 661 -1.10 -20.76 -14.02
N ARG A 662 -1.28 -19.50 -14.40
CA ARG A 662 -0.30 -18.70 -15.14
C ARG A 662 -0.30 -17.32 -14.52
N ILE A 663 0.86 -16.88 -14.03
CA ILE A 663 0.98 -15.60 -13.31
C ILE A 663 2.13 -14.78 -13.88
N GLY A 664 2.01 -13.46 -13.75
CA GLY A 664 3.15 -12.55 -13.74
C GLY A 664 3.73 -12.42 -12.34
N LEU A 665 5.04 -12.26 -12.24
CA LEU A 665 5.76 -11.98 -10.99
C LEU A 665 6.75 -10.83 -11.22
N ASP A 666 6.84 -9.94 -10.24
CA ASP A 666 7.77 -8.82 -10.23
C ASP A 666 8.11 -8.36 -8.79
N ASP A 667 9.10 -7.47 -8.64
CA ASP A 667 9.55 -6.84 -7.38
C ASP A 667 9.78 -7.83 -6.22
N VAL A 668 10.58 -8.88 -6.40
CA VAL A 668 10.91 -9.84 -5.33
C VAL A 668 11.94 -9.23 -4.39
N GLU A 669 11.56 -8.95 -3.14
CA GLU A 669 12.39 -8.17 -2.22
C GLU A 669 12.16 -8.46 -0.72
N PHE A 670 13.14 -8.08 0.11
CA PHE A 670 12.98 -7.98 1.55
C PHE A 670 12.92 -6.51 1.96
N THR A 671 12.00 -6.18 2.87
CA THR A 671 11.60 -4.81 3.17
C THR A 671 11.64 -4.55 4.67
N LEU A 672 12.01 -3.33 5.06
CA LEU A 672 12.21 -2.97 6.48
C LEU A 672 10.90 -2.72 7.23
N ASP A 673 9.85 -2.33 6.51
CA ASP A 673 8.56 -1.93 7.08
C ASP A 673 7.44 -2.22 6.10
#